data_AF-A0A951I6Y7-F1
#
_entry.id   AF-A0A951I6Y7-F1
#
_cell.length_a   1.000
_cell.length_b   1.000
_cell.length_c   1.000
_cell.angle_alpha   90.00
_cell.angle_beta   90.00
_cell.angle_gamma   90.00
#
_symmetry.space_group_name_H-M   'P 1'
#
loop_
_entity.id
_entity.type
_entity.pdbx_description
1 polymer ?
#
loop_
_entity_poly.entity_id
_entity_poly.type
_entity_poly.pdbx_seq_one_letter_code
_entity_poly.pdbx_strand_id
1 'polypeptide(L)'
;RQKAFAYFDETQGWTREEVEEQVLTPLAKRSIMGTKESDPLSIMCYQLPGEIMKDGKDIPGGLDINLNDFAFAKTLYPKSERRTTETEAEAEAAAPVVPRPTDFTAPAVEASETFELVVMDEFLSGVEGSRTDGSKPKFAQVFATYRGARVMSVMRLQADKGGAKTQFGQIIGMHERIKAYTNRERGSLPDDDEMIAFGGQLFDTLFQGDVRRLYDEARTRQRGRLDLILTSMIPWIAEKPWEFAYDHGRKSYLATEETHFIRNVLTNVPADPIVRADGPLRILVVSAQPVGFGRLSIEQELAVIQRGFEPLVEAGLVEIETLPRATPSMIHGLLTTGKYQVVHFIGHGVYDEERGEGCLIFVNEDGAEYPLGERSVREIFRGRGLSLVFLNACESGRGGRADFNKGVAQSLVAHGLPALVANQYSVLDSSATSFAQHFYWSLAQGMSLGHAAREARIAVNYLLHGEPIDWAVPVLYARDPNATLCAPPKTAMRAPTTGVRASARRSTVAHTTRIALWDMDNVFPALDKTVVAMNRAQGVFGFEPVELSVPLGVWDLDTTEGTPYLWAERLASRLQRMPMELGVEVLACVTRHWMRDDNWLNLYGWWPGERKPPIIIYSIAGFEQMAPEGPDTDRALANALVTGLAGFYGDMDSHEGGAQDCPLASNEKRDFKQVVGQQKFDAECRKKLKPKLGAKFAALEALLKTFPVER
;
A
#
# COMPACT_ATOMS: atom_id res chain seq x y z
N ARG A 1 -4.06 59.70 -16.59
CA ARG A 1 -2.84 59.07 -16.02
C ARG A 1 -2.81 59.29 -14.51
N GLN A 2 -2.43 60.45 -13.97
CA GLN A 2 -2.44 60.67 -12.51
C GLN A 2 -3.79 60.35 -11.83
N LYS A 3 -4.91 60.78 -12.45
CA LYS A 3 -6.26 60.41 -11.98
C LYS A 3 -6.52 58.90 -11.96
N ALA A 4 -5.99 58.16 -12.94
CA ALA A 4 -6.13 56.71 -12.99
C ALA A 4 -5.25 56.04 -11.93
N PHE A 5 -4.01 56.51 -11.73
CA PHE A 5 -3.15 55.99 -10.66
C PHE A 5 -3.78 56.14 -9.29
N ALA A 6 -4.30 57.32 -8.96
CA ALA A 6 -4.98 57.54 -7.67
C ALA A 6 -6.22 56.64 -7.50
N TYR A 7 -7.03 56.52 -8.55
CA TYR A 7 -8.26 55.71 -8.50
C TYR A 7 -7.98 54.21 -8.32
N PHE A 8 -7.02 53.66 -9.06
CA PHE A 8 -6.71 52.22 -9.00
C PHE A 8 -5.87 51.85 -7.76
N ASP A 9 -5.09 52.77 -7.22
CA ASP A 9 -4.45 52.63 -5.91
C ASP A 9 -5.52 52.58 -4.79
N GLU A 10 -6.48 53.50 -4.81
CA GLU A 10 -7.54 53.58 -3.80
C GLU A 10 -8.55 52.42 -3.88
N THR A 11 -8.97 52.03 -5.08
CA THR A 11 -10.03 51.03 -5.26
C THR A 11 -9.52 49.59 -5.37
N GLN A 12 -8.31 49.40 -5.88
CA GLN A 12 -7.77 48.08 -6.23
C GLN A 12 -6.36 47.81 -5.66
N GLY A 13 -5.73 48.80 -5.01
CA GLY A 13 -4.38 48.68 -4.45
C GLY A 13 -3.28 48.54 -5.50
N TRP A 14 -3.54 48.93 -6.75
CA TRP A 14 -2.59 48.73 -7.86
C TRP A 14 -1.45 49.74 -7.81
N THR A 15 -0.24 49.23 -7.97
CA THR A 15 0.97 50.03 -8.17
C THR A 15 0.90 50.82 -9.47
N ARG A 16 1.73 51.86 -9.57
CA ARG A 16 1.80 52.67 -10.80
C ARG A 16 2.20 51.84 -12.02
N GLU A 17 3.12 50.89 -11.86
CA GLU A 17 3.50 49.98 -12.93
C GLU A 17 2.31 49.13 -13.41
N GLU A 18 1.53 48.54 -12.50
CA GLU A 18 0.36 47.73 -12.86
C GLU A 18 -0.71 48.54 -13.61
N VAL A 19 -1.00 49.76 -13.15
CA VAL A 19 -1.95 50.65 -13.84
C VAL A 19 -1.42 51.08 -15.22
N GLU A 20 -0.10 51.26 -15.36
CA GLU A 20 0.51 51.53 -16.66
C GLU A 20 0.35 50.35 -17.61
N GLU A 21 0.68 49.14 -17.18
CA GLU A 21 0.63 47.93 -18.01
C GLU A 21 -0.81 47.52 -18.38
N GLN A 22 -1.73 47.54 -17.42
CA GLN A 22 -3.07 46.97 -17.59
C GLN A 22 -4.11 47.98 -18.12
N VAL A 23 -3.97 49.27 -17.80
CA VAL A 23 -5.01 50.28 -18.09
C VAL A 23 -4.53 51.34 -19.07
N LEU A 24 -3.29 51.81 -18.92
CA LEU A 24 -2.79 52.95 -19.68
C LEU A 24 -1.93 52.56 -20.88
N THR A 25 -1.68 51.26 -21.09
CA THR A 25 -0.98 50.73 -22.25
C THR A 25 -1.96 50.57 -23.42
N PRO A 26 -1.86 51.40 -24.47
CA PRO A 26 -2.73 51.27 -25.61
C PRO A 26 -2.42 49.98 -26.38
N LEU A 27 -3.42 49.12 -26.56
CA LEU A 27 -3.29 47.97 -27.44
C LEU A 27 -3.11 48.44 -28.88
N ALA A 28 -2.14 47.84 -29.59
CA ALA A 28 -1.98 48.09 -31.02
C ALA A 28 -3.22 47.59 -31.76
N LYS A 29 -3.77 48.38 -32.71
CA LYS A 29 -4.98 48.01 -33.47
C LYS A 29 -4.89 46.64 -34.17
N ARG A 30 -3.67 46.18 -34.48
CA ARG A 30 -3.38 44.86 -35.07
C ARG A 30 -3.51 43.68 -34.08
N SER A 31 -3.51 43.95 -32.79
CA SER A 31 -3.57 42.95 -31.71
C SER A 31 -5.00 42.70 -31.21
N ILE A 32 -5.98 43.48 -31.69
CA ILE A 32 -7.38 43.33 -31.33
C ILE A 32 -8.00 42.30 -32.28
N MET A 33 -8.20 41.07 -31.80
CA MET A 33 -8.95 40.03 -32.51
C MET A 33 -10.36 39.96 -31.93
N GLY A 34 -11.34 40.53 -32.64
CA GLY A 34 -12.74 40.46 -32.24
C GLY A 34 -13.61 41.54 -32.86
N THR A 35 -13.80 42.65 -32.17
CA THR A 35 -14.65 43.76 -32.63
C THR A 35 -13.84 44.83 -33.37
N LYS A 36 -14.41 45.43 -34.42
CA LYS A 36 -13.76 46.52 -35.17
C LYS A 36 -13.68 47.84 -34.38
N GLU A 37 -14.54 47.99 -33.38
CA GLU A 37 -14.64 49.15 -32.48
C GLU A 37 -14.72 48.68 -31.03
N SER A 38 -14.31 49.54 -30.09
CA SER A 38 -14.44 49.28 -28.66
C SER A 38 -15.91 49.28 -28.24
N ASP A 39 -16.37 48.22 -27.59
CA ASP A 39 -17.73 48.11 -27.06
C ASP A 39 -17.73 48.44 -25.55
N PRO A 40 -18.22 49.63 -25.14
CA PRO A 40 -18.26 50.04 -23.73
C PRO A 40 -19.32 49.30 -22.90
N LEU A 41 -20.15 48.46 -23.53
CA LEU A 41 -21.18 47.62 -22.90
C LEU A 41 -20.84 46.13 -22.97
N SER A 42 -19.63 45.78 -23.43
CA SER A 42 -19.17 44.39 -23.41
C SER A 42 -18.98 43.90 -21.99
N ILE A 43 -19.31 42.63 -21.74
CA ILE A 43 -19.00 41.94 -20.48
C ILE A 43 -17.49 41.92 -20.16
N MET A 44 -16.64 42.11 -21.17
CA MET A 44 -15.18 42.13 -21.05
C MET A 44 -14.61 43.55 -20.87
N CYS A 45 -15.45 44.59 -20.74
CA CYS A 45 -15.02 45.97 -20.59
C CYS A 45 -14.97 46.39 -19.10
N TYR A 46 -13.88 47.05 -18.68
CA TYR A 46 -13.78 47.62 -17.34
C TYR A 46 -14.83 48.71 -17.11
N GLN A 47 -15.47 48.69 -15.94
CA GLN A 47 -16.37 49.75 -15.49
C GLN A 47 -15.52 50.89 -14.91
N LEU A 48 -15.48 52.03 -15.61
CA LEU A 48 -14.61 53.16 -15.26
C LEU A 48 -15.43 54.45 -15.09
N PRO A 49 -15.28 55.17 -13.97
CA PRO A 49 -16.01 56.42 -13.76
C PRO A 49 -15.44 57.54 -14.65
N GLY A 50 -16.29 58.46 -15.06
CA GLY A 50 -15.96 59.59 -15.91
C GLY A 50 -14.93 60.53 -15.28
N GLU A 51 -14.81 60.53 -13.96
CA GLU A 51 -13.84 61.32 -13.20
C GLU A 51 -12.39 61.05 -13.62
N ILE A 52 -12.08 59.81 -14.01
CA ILE A 52 -10.75 59.39 -14.49
C ILE A 52 -10.60 59.45 -16.01
N MET A 53 -11.69 59.73 -16.74
CA MET A 53 -11.74 59.81 -18.20
C MET A 53 -11.42 61.22 -18.70
N LYS A 54 -10.98 61.33 -19.97
CA LYS A 54 -10.61 62.63 -20.57
C LYS A 54 -11.83 63.47 -20.96
N ASP A 55 -12.93 62.82 -21.32
CA ASP A 55 -14.18 63.44 -21.76
C ASP A 55 -15.23 63.54 -20.63
N GLY A 56 -14.88 63.08 -19.43
CA GLY A 56 -15.77 63.13 -18.27
C GLY A 56 -16.93 62.14 -18.32
N LYS A 57 -16.93 61.18 -19.26
CA LYS A 57 -18.01 60.20 -19.43
C LYS A 57 -17.64 58.86 -18.83
N ASP A 58 -18.61 58.23 -18.17
CA ASP A 58 -18.45 56.90 -17.61
C ASP A 58 -18.31 55.85 -18.73
N ILE A 59 -17.49 54.84 -18.48
CA ILE A 59 -17.54 53.56 -19.19
C ILE A 59 -18.32 52.60 -18.30
N PRO A 60 -19.58 52.30 -18.63
CA PRO A 60 -20.45 51.52 -17.76
C PRO A 60 -20.06 50.03 -17.67
N GLY A 61 -19.43 49.46 -18.70
CA GLY A 61 -19.18 48.03 -18.84
C GLY A 61 -20.45 47.19 -18.93
N GLY A 62 -20.35 45.96 -19.42
CA GLY A 62 -21.46 45.01 -19.50
C GLY A 62 -21.59 44.15 -18.25
N LEU A 63 -22.82 43.89 -17.81
CA LEU A 63 -23.11 42.91 -16.74
C LEU A 63 -23.47 41.52 -17.27
N ASP A 64 -23.70 41.39 -18.58
CA ASP A 64 -24.07 40.15 -19.26
C ASP A 64 -23.58 40.18 -20.73
N ILE A 65 -23.55 39.01 -21.37
CA ILE A 65 -23.14 38.82 -22.76
C ILE A 65 -24.13 39.54 -23.68
N ASN A 66 -23.65 40.59 -24.34
CA ASN A 66 -24.47 41.33 -25.31
C ASN A 66 -24.44 40.68 -26.71
N LEU A 67 -25.16 41.24 -27.68
CA LEU A 67 -25.22 40.69 -29.04
C LEU A 67 -23.85 40.63 -29.74
N ASN A 68 -22.96 41.59 -29.49
CA ASN A 68 -21.61 41.61 -30.04
C ASN A 68 -20.73 40.57 -29.37
N ASP A 69 -20.81 40.43 -28.04
CA ASP A 69 -20.11 39.40 -27.27
C ASP A 69 -20.53 38.00 -27.74
N PHE A 70 -21.84 37.78 -27.92
CA PHE A 70 -22.40 36.53 -28.40
C PHE A 70 -21.95 36.21 -29.84
N ALA A 71 -21.99 37.20 -30.73
CA ALA A 71 -21.54 37.04 -32.11
C ALA A 71 -20.06 36.68 -32.18
N PHE A 72 -19.22 37.28 -31.34
CA PHE A 72 -17.80 36.94 -31.24
C PHE A 72 -17.61 35.53 -30.66
N ALA A 73 -18.28 35.20 -29.54
CA ALA A 73 -18.20 33.88 -28.93
C ALA A 73 -18.61 32.74 -29.88
N LYS A 74 -19.59 32.99 -30.76
CA LYS A 74 -20.01 32.05 -31.81
C LYS A 74 -18.88 31.73 -32.82
N THR A 75 -17.96 32.66 -33.08
CA THR A 75 -16.81 32.41 -33.96
C THR A 75 -15.75 31.53 -33.30
N LEU A 76 -15.62 31.62 -31.97
CA LEU A 76 -14.70 30.79 -31.18
C LEU A 76 -15.27 29.39 -30.92
N TYR A 77 -16.60 29.27 -30.81
CA TYR A 77 -17.32 28.04 -30.52
C TYR A 77 -18.45 27.77 -31.54
N PRO A 78 -18.12 27.43 -32.80
CA PRO A 78 -19.13 27.14 -33.81
C PRO A 78 -19.94 25.89 -33.43
N LYS A 79 -21.27 26.05 -33.28
CA LYS A 79 -22.18 24.90 -33.12
C LYS A 79 -22.21 24.09 -34.42
N SER A 80 -22.11 22.76 -34.33
CA SER A 80 -22.27 21.89 -35.49
C SER A 80 -23.68 22.02 -36.06
N GLU A 81 -23.78 22.28 -37.36
CA GLU A 81 -25.07 22.33 -38.06
C GLU A 81 -25.72 20.94 -38.04
N ARG A 82 -26.79 20.79 -37.27
CA ARG A 82 -27.76 19.72 -37.53
C ARG A 82 -28.37 19.98 -38.89
N ARG A 83 -28.17 19.06 -39.84
CA ARG A 83 -28.88 19.02 -41.13
C ARG A 83 -30.40 19.07 -40.89
N THR A 84 -31.00 20.22 -41.11
CA THR A 84 -32.45 20.37 -41.29
C THR A 84 -32.76 20.00 -42.75
N THR A 85 -33.47 18.90 -42.95
CA THR A 85 -34.18 18.65 -44.20
C THR A 85 -35.56 19.26 -44.07
N GLU A 86 -35.86 20.18 -44.98
CA GLU A 86 -37.16 20.84 -45.12
C GLU A 86 -38.22 19.83 -45.55
N THR A 87 -39.23 19.57 -44.71
CA THR A 87 -40.61 19.32 -45.16
C THR A 87 -41.56 19.43 -43.96
N GLU A 88 -41.97 20.67 -43.64
CA GLU A 88 -43.13 20.93 -42.78
C GLU A 88 -44.10 21.83 -43.54
N ALA A 89 -44.97 21.21 -44.32
CA ALA A 89 -46.23 21.76 -44.78
C ALA A 89 -47.08 20.61 -45.32
N GLU A 90 -47.80 19.91 -44.42
CA GLU A 90 -49.02 19.11 -44.65
C GLU A 90 -49.11 18.00 -43.58
N ALA A 91 -49.78 18.29 -42.45
CA ALA A 91 -50.57 17.31 -41.67
C ALA A 91 -51.10 17.96 -40.37
N GLU A 92 -51.78 19.09 -40.50
CA GLU A 92 -52.63 19.62 -39.44
C GLU A 92 -54.01 18.93 -39.53
N ALA A 93 -54.09 17.64 -39.21
CA ALA A 93 -55.35 16.93 -38.94
C ALA A 93 -55.09 15.54 -38.36
N ALA A 94 -55.69 15.28 -37.20
CA ALA A 94 -55.71 14.04 -36.41
C ALA A 94 -54.65 13.98 -35.30
N ALA A 95 -54.98 14.61 -34.16
CA ALA A 95 -54.27 14.42 -32.91
C ALA A 95 -54.53 12.99 -32.37
N PRO A 96 -53.49 12.14 -32.22
CA PRO A 96 -53.56 11.05 -31.27
C PRO A 96 -53.32 11.64 -29.87
N VAL A 97 -54.04 11.09 -28.89
CA VAL A 97 -53.90 11.42 -27.47
C VAL A 97 -52.41 11.36 -27.09
N VAL A 98 -51.83 12.51 -26.80
CA VAL A 98 -50.49 12.62 -26.19
C VAL A 98 -50.58 11.92 -24.84
N PRO A 99 -49.84 10.83 -24.58
CA PRO A 99 -49.71 10.36 -23.21
C PRO A 99 -49.16 11.54 -22.41
N ARG A 100 -49.80 11.88 -21.28
CA ARG A 100 -49.24 12.84 -20.30
C ARG A 100 -47.74 12.60 -20.23
N PRO A 101 -46.89 13.64 -20.17
CA PRO A 101 -45.46 13.44 -19.97
C PRO A 101 -45.35 12.45 -18.84
N THR A 102 -44.96 11.21 -19.18
CA THR A 102 -44.58 10.24 -18.18
C THR A 102 -43.54 11.01 -17.42
N ASP A 103 -43.77 11.14 -16.11
CA ASP A 103 -42.78 11.66 -15.19
C ASP A 103 -41.44 11.22 -15.76
N PHE A 104 -40.54 12.17 -16.00
CA PHE A 104 -39.14 11.81 -15.94
C PHE A 104 -38.98 11.28 -14.52
N THR A 105 -39.33 10.00 -14.30
CA THR A 105 -38.63 9.18 -13.36
C THR A 105 -37.22 9.29 -13.85
N ALA A 106 -36.48 10.22 -13.23
CA ALA A 106 -35.06 10.07 -13.06
C ALA A 106 -34.85 8.56 -12.89
N PRO A 107 -33.91 7.94 -13.64
CA PRO A 107 -33.61 6.54 -13.41
C PRO A 107 -33.58 6.37 -11.90
N ALA A 108 -34.31 5.39 -11.38
CA ALA A 108 -34.23 5.06 -9.97
C ALA A 108 -32.77 4.64 -9.74
N VAL A 109 -31.89 5.62 -9.57
CA VAL A 109 -30.61 5.48 -8.96
C VAL A 109 -31.04 5.04 -7.58
N GLU A 110 -30.95 3.75 -7.30
CA GLU A 110 -30.82 3.30 -5.92
C GLU A 110 -29.83 4.26 -5.30
N ALA A 111 -30.31 5.14 -4.43
CA ALA A 111 -29.54 6.30 -4.00
C ALA A 111 -28.22 5.77 -3.48
N SER A 112 -27.11 6.07 -4.19
CA SER A 112 -25.85 5.38 -3.89
C SER A 112 -25.54 5.65 -2.43
N GLU A 113 -25.16 4.61 -1.70
CA GLU A 113 -24.76 4.71 -0.30
C GLU A 113 -23.35 5.31 -0.18
N THR A 114 -23.06 6.28 -1.04
CA THR A 114 -21.75 6.89 -1.21
C THR A 114 -21.74 8.23 -0.49
N PHE A 115 -20.79 8.36 0.43
CA PHE A 115 -20.45 9.58 1.12
C PHE A 115 -19.13 10.09 0.56
N GLU A 116 -19.18 11.20 -0.15
CA GLU A 116 -17.99 11.80 -0.76
C GLU A 116 -17.44 12.90 0.13
N LEU A 117 -16.14 12.86 0.38
CA LEU A 117 -15.37 13.91 1.03
C LEU A 117 -14.36 14.46 0.04
N VAL A 118 -14.39 15.78 -0.17
CA VAL A 118 -13.40 16.49 -0.98
C VAL A 118 -12.73 17.55 -0.12
N VAL A 119 -11.43 17.42 0.08
CA VAL A 119 -10.60 18.43 0.74
C VAL A 119 -9.95 19.31 -0.33
N MET A 120 -10.21 20.60 -0.29
CA MET A 120 -9.73 21.59 -1.25
C MET A 120 -8.96 22.68 -0.53
N ASP A 121 -8.04 23.33 -1.23
CA ASP A 121 -7.53 24.61 -0.74
C ASP A 121 -8.64 25.68 -0.78
N GLU A 122 -8.41 26.81 -0.12
CA GLU A 122 -9.32 27.95 -0.25
C GLU A 122 -9.39 28.36 -1.73
N PHE A 123 -10.47 27.95 -2.40
CA PHE A 123 -10.91 28.58 -3.64
C PHE A 123 -11.28 30.03 -3.30
N LEU A 124 -10.28 30.92 -3.30
CA LEU A 124 -10.52 32.34 -3.43
C LEU A 124 -10.97 32.57 -4.87
N SER A 125 -12.29 32.60 -5.06
CA SER A 125 -12.88 33.21 -6.25
C SER A 125 -12.43 34.69 -6.30
N GLY A 126 -11.44 34.99 -7.14
CA GLY A 126 -11.21 36.34 -7.64
C GLY A 126 -10.02 37.13 -7.10
N VAL A 127 -8.85 36.53 -6.89
CA VAL A 127 -7.58 37.29 -6.84
C VAL A 127 -6.44 36.46 -7.43
N GLU A 128 -6.16 36.60 -8.73
CA GLU A 128 -4.80 36.37 -9.23
C GLU A 128 -3.94 37.55 -8.74
N GLY A 129 -3.37 37.42 -7.55
CA GLY A 129 -2.59 38.49 -6.95
C GLY A 129 -2.04 38.09 -5.58
N SER A 130 -0.72 38.00 -5.51
CA SER A 130 0.08 37.85 -4.28
C SER A 130 -0.07 36.51 -3.52
N ARG A 131 0.76 35.54 -3.89
CA ARG A 131 1.54 34.81 -2.87
C ARG A 131 2.95 35.39 -2.84
N THR A 132 3.10 36.60 -2.32
CA THR A 132 4.42 37.21 -2.05
C THR A 132 4.93 36.96 -0.63
N ASP A 133 4.25 36.15 0.17
CA ASP A 133 4.76 35.71 1.46
C ASP A 133 4.69 34.18 1.52
N GLY A 134 5.81 33.51 1.83
CA GLY A 134 5.94 32.06 1.95
C GLY A 134 5.15 31.45 3.11
N SER A 135 4.06 32.08 3.54
CA SER A 135 3.20 31.63 4.61
C SER A 135 2.35 30.44 4.15
N LYS A 136 2.41 29.34 4.92
CA LYS A 136 1.62 28.13 4.67
C LYS A 136 0.13 28.44 4.87
N PRO A 137 -0.78 27.85 4.07
CA PRO A 137 -2.22 28.09 4.17
C PRO A 137 -2.73 27.73 5.58
N LYS A 138 -3.57 28.60 6.15
CA LYS A 138 -4.12 28.42 7.50
C LYS A 138 -5.38 27.54 7.53
N PHE A 139 -6.11 27.46 6.42
CA PHE A 139 -7.38 26.76 6.30
C PHE A 139 -7.45 25.96 5.00
N ALA A 140 -8.29 24.93 5.01
CA ALA A 140 -8.75 24.16 3.86
C ALA A 140 -10.29 24.07 3.93
N GLN A 141 -10.93 23.78 2.81
CA GLN A 141 -12.37 23.52 2.75
C GLN A 141 -12.62 22.02 2.63
N VAL A 142 -13.55 21.50 3.42
CA VAL A 142 -14.04 20.13 3.32
C VAL A 142 -15.46 20.20 2.78
N PHE A 143 -15.64 19.72 1.56
CA PHE A 143 -16.94 19.56 0.93
C PHE A 143 -17.39 18.11 1.11
N ALA A 144 -18.64 17.90 1.51
CA ALA A 144 -19.20 16.57 1.68
C ALA A 144 -20.55 16.41 0.97
N THR A 145 -20.78 15.24 0.38
CA THR A 145 -22.05 14.90 -0.27
C THR A 145 -22.60 13.55 0.19
N TYR A 146 -23.93 13.44 0.27
CA TYR A 146 -24.63 12.17 0.48
C TYR A 146 -26.07 12.27 -0.04
N ARG A 147 -26.48 11.37 -0.95
CA ARG A 147 -27.83 11.32 -1.54
C ARG A 147 -28.37 12.69 -2.01
N GLY A 148 -27.50 13.54 -2.56
CA GLY A 148 -27.83 14.88 -3.05
C GLY A 148 -27.73 16.01 -2.02
N ALA A 149 -27.65 15.72 -0.72
CA ALA A 149 -27.30 16.72 0.29
C ALA A 149 -25.82 17.11 0.13
N ARG A 150 -25.52 18.40 0.31
CA ARG A 150 -24.18 18.97 0.15
C ARG A 150 -23.91 19.94 1.28
N VAL A 151 -22.77 19.80 1.93
CA VAL A 151 -22.32 20.68 3.03
C VAL A 151 -20.86 21.04 2.84
N MET A 152 -20.47 22.17 3.41
CA MET A 152 -19.07 22.60 3.47
C MET A 152 -18.70 22.92 4.90
N SER A 153 -17.46 22.64 5.27
CA SER A 153 -16.91 23.05 6.56
C SER A 153 -15.45 23.46 6.39
N VAL A 154 -14.99 24.34 7.27
CA VAL A 154 -13.61 24.82 7.26
C VAL A 154 -12.75 23.87 8.09
N MET A 155 -11.71 23.31 7.49
CA MET A 155 -10.68 22.55 8.17
C MET A 155 -9.52 23.48 8.51
N ARG A 156 -9.28 23.66 9.82
CA ARG A 156 -8.17 24.49 10.30
C ARG A 156 -6.85 23.73 10.24
N LEU A 157 -5.90 24.24 9.45
CA LEU A 157 -4.59 23.64 9.24
C LEU A 157 -3.58 24.11 10.30
N GLN A 158 -3.63 25.39 10.68
CA GLN A 158 -2.71 26.01 11.63
C GLN A 158 -3.40 26.76 12.77
N ALA A 159 -2.72 26.82 13.92
CA ALA A 159 -3.13 27.67 15.04
C ALA A 159 -2.77 29.14 14.79
N ASP A 160 -3.60 30.07 15.26
CA ASP A 160 -3.23 31.49 15.30
C ASP A 160 -2.22 31.74 16.42
N LYS A 161 -1.48 32.86 16.36
CA LYS A 161 -0.60 33.29 17.45
C LYS A 161 -1.44 33.44 18.73
N GLY A 162 -1.24 32.55 19.71
CA GLY A 162 -1.98 32.51 20.97
C GLY A 162 -3.31 31.75 20.95
N GLY A 163 -3.68 31.11 19.83
CA GLY A 163 -4.89 30.29 19.71
C GLY A 163 -4.71 28.83 20.10
N ALA A 164 -5.82 28.08 20.16
CA ALA A 164 -5.80 26.64 20.38
C ALA A 164 -5.01 25.91 19.28
N LYS A 165 -4.16 24.96 19.66
CA LYS A 165 -3.37 24.14 18.72
C LYS A 165 -4.31 23.30 17.84
N THR A 166 -4.00 23.18 16.55
CA THR A 166 -4.69 22.23 15.65
C THR A 166 -4.20 20.81 15.92
N GLN A 167 -5.04 19.83 15.59
CA GLN A 167 -4.70 18.40 15.71
C GLN A 167 -3.56 18.00 14.74
N PHE A 168 -3.35 18.76 13.66
CA PHE A 168 -2.34 18.45 12.65
C PHE A 168 -0.91 18.35 13.19
N GLY A 169 -0.56 19.10 14.25
CA GLY A 169 0.77 18.95 14.86
C GLY A 169 1.00 17.56 15.45
N GLN A 170 -0.04 17.00 16.10
CA GLN A 170 0.00 15.65 16.67
C GLN A 170 -0.09 14.59 15.57
N ILE A 171 -0.97 14.81 14.57
CA ILE A 171 -1.09 13.90 13.42
C ILE A 171 0.23 13.78 12.66
N ILE A 172 0.89 14.91 12.38
CA ILE A 172 2.19 14.93 11.69
C ILE A 172 3.24 14.25 12.57
N GLY A 173 3.31 14.56 13.87
CA GLY A 173 4.28 13.94 14.78
C GLY A 173 4.16 12.42 14.85
N MET A 174 2.93 11.90 14.99
CA MET A 174 2.69 10.45 15.01
C MET A 174 2.99 9.80 13.65
N HIS A 175 2.55 10.42 12.56
CA HIS A 175 2.84 9.93 11.21
C HIS A 175 4.35 9.82 10.95
N GLU A 176 5.13 10.84 11.31
CA GLU A 176 6.59 10.80 11.15
C GLU A 176 7.26 9.77 12.08
N ARG A 177 6.74 9.52 13.30
CA ARG A 177 7.20 8.42 14.17
C ARG A 177 6.98 7.06 13.51
N ILE A 178 5.78 6.81 12.98
CA ILE A 178 5.46 5.55 12.30
C ILE A 178 6.39 5.35 11.10
N LYS A 179 6.56 6.36 10.24
CA LYS A 179 7.49 6.31 9.11
C LYS A 179 8.91 5.97 9.56
N ALA A 180 9.47 6.74 10.50
CA ALA A 180 10.83 6.53 10.99
C ALA A 180 11.04 5.08 11.49
N TYR A 181 10.02 4.51 12.12
CA TYR A 181 10.07 3.12 12.55
C TYR A 181 9.98 2.12 11.40
N THR A 182 8.94 2.21 10.55
CA THR A 182 8.70 1.27 9.45
C THR A 182 9.86 1.24 8.47
N ASN A 183 10.56 2.36 8.37
CA ASN A 183 11.71 2.49 7.53
C ASN A 183 13.00 1.97 8.15
N ARG A 184 12.98 1.42 9.36
CA ARG A 184 14.19 0.95 10.09
C ARG A 184 15.19 2.08 10.30
N GLU A 185 14.70 3.23 10.74
CA GLU A 185 15.49 4.44 10.97
C GLU A 185 15.73 4.64 12.47
N ARG A 186 14.65 4.73 13.25
CA ARG A 186 14.67 4.91 14.71
C ARG A 186 13.27 4.77 15.31
N GLY A 187 13.20 4.68 16.63
CA GLY A 187 11.95 4.78 17.40
C GLY A 187 11.24 3.44 17.64
N SER A 188 9.95 3.52 17.96
CA SER A 188 9.06 2.37 18.17
C SER A 188 7.69 2.64 17.53
N LEU A 189 6.97 1.57 17.20
CA LEU A 189 5.55 1.68 16.84
C LEU A 189 4.71 2.19 18.01
N PRO A 190 3.61 2.91 17.74
CA PRO A 190 2.61 3.23 18.75
C PRO A 190 1.89 1.97 19.25
N ASP A 191 1.49 1.98 20.51
CA ASP A 191 0.58 0.96 21.06
C ASP A 191 -0.89 1.21 20.66
N ASP A 192 -1.79 0.32 21.07
CA ASP A 192 -3.22 0.38 20.70
C ASP A 192 -3.91 1.64 21.22
N ASP A 193 -3.59 2.10 22.44
CA ASP A 193 -4.19 3.31 23.03
C ASP A 193 -3.68 4.56 22.30
N GLU A 194 -2.39 4.61 21.97
CA GLU A 194 -1.79 5.64 21.12
C GLU A 194 -2.43 5.67 19.73
N MET A 195 -2.71 4.50 19.14
CA MET A 195 -3.36 4.37 17.83
C MET A 195 -4.83 4.79 17.84
N ILE A 196 -5.59 4.47 18.88
CA ILE A 196 -6.98 4.94 19.05
C ILE A 196 -7.01 6.47 19.17
N ALA A 197 -6.12 7.05 19.98
CA ALA A 197 -6.03 8.50 20.13
C ALA A 197 -5.64 9.20 18.82
N PHE A 198 -4.67 8.64 18.08
CA PHE A 198 -4.27 9.13 16.76
C PHE A 198 -5.43 9.02 15.75
N GLY A 199 -6.17 7.92 15.75
CA GLY A 199 -7.36 7.72 14.92
C GLY A 199 -8.46 8.73 15.22
N GLY A 200 -8.69 9.05 16.50
CA GLY A 200 -9.64 10.09 16.91
C GLY A 200 -9.26 11.47 16.35
N GLN A 201 -7.97 11.82 16.40
CA GLN A 201 -7.47 13.09 15.82
C GLN A 201 -7.71 13.16 14.32
N LEU A 202 -7.48 12.08 13.57
CA LEU A 202 -7.75 12.00 12.13
C LEU A 202 -9.24 12.19 11.83
N PHE A 203 -10.10 11.48 12.57
CA PHE A 203 -11.54 11.54 12.40
C PHE A 203 -12.11 12.94 12.70
N ASP A 204 -11.78 13.52 13.85
CA ASP A 204 -12.24 14.85 14.25
C ASP A 204 -11.70 15.95 13.32
N THR A 205 -10.57 15.71 12.66
CA THR A 205 -10.02 16.64 11.67
C THR A 205 -10.82 16.63 10.37
N LEU A 206 -11.26 15.46 9.87
CA LEU A 206 -12.08 15.34 8.65
C LEU A 206 -13.53 15.74 8.89
N PHE A 207 -14.12 15.31 10.00
CA PHE A 207 -15.55 15.45 10.27
C PHE A 207 -15.80 16.59 11.25
N GLN A 208 -15.89 17.81 10.72
CA GLN A 208 -16.19 19.01 11.50
C GLN A 208 -17.56 19.58 11.12
N GLY A 209 -18.18 20.33 12.05
CA GLY A 209 -19.37 21.13 11.76
C GLY A 209 -20.49 20.37 11.02
N ASP A 210 -20.90 20.91 9.88
CA ASP A 210 -21.98 20.33 9.08
C ASP A 210 -21.55 19.06 8.33
N VAL A 211 -20.26 18.91 8.00
CA VAL A 211 -19.73 17.65 7.45
C VAL A 211 -19.92 16.50 8.43
N ARG A 212 -19.68 16.73 9.73
CA ARG A 212 -19.94 15.73 10.78
C ARG A 212 -21.42 15.38 10.87
N ARG A 213 -22.30 16.37 10.88
CA ARG A 213 -23.76 16.16 10.94
C ARG A 213 -24.26 15.36 9.73
N LEU A 214 -23.77 15.67 8.54
CA LEU A 214 -24.14 14.94 7.33
C LEU A 214 -23.63 13.50 7.38
N TYR A 215 -22.41 13.27 7.89
CA TYR A 215 -21.88 11.92 8.10
C TYR A 215 -22.74 11.10 9.06
N ASP A 216 -23.08 11.65 10.23
CA ASP A 216 -23.92 10.95 11.21
C ASP A 216 -25.32 10.63 10.66
N GLU A 217 -25.86 11.51 9.83
CA GLU A 217 -27.12 11.27 9.11
C GLU A 217 -26.97 10.18 8.02
N ALA A 218 -25.90 10.21 7.24
CA ALA A 218 -25.61 9.17 6.25
C ALA A 218 -25.50 7.79 6.91
N ARG A 219 -24.81 7.72 8.05
CA ARG A 219 -24.70 6.52 8.88
C ARG A 219 -26.04 6.02 9.38
N THR A 220 -26.96 6.93 9.70
CA THR A 220 -28.30 6.57 10.19
C THR A 220 -29.21 6.05 9.06
N ARG A 221 -29.04 6.57 7.84
CA ARG A 221 -29.93 6.29 6.69
C ARG A 221 -29.45 5.21 5.73
N GLN A 222 -28.21 4.76 5.88
CA GLN A 222 -27.63 3.74 5.02
C GLN A 222 -28.40 2.41 5.09
N ARG A 223 -28.52 1.72 3.97
CA ARG A 223 -29.00 0.34 3.90
C ARG A 223 -27.81 -0.56 3.59
N GLY A 224 -27.24 -1.18 4.62
CA GLY A 224 -25.99 -1.94 4.52
C GLY A 224 -24.82 -1.14 5.07
N ARG A 225 -23.71 -1.08 4.31
CA ARG A 225 -22.53 -0.26 4.66
C ARG A 225 -22.45 0.97 3.78
N LEU A 226 -21.85 2.03 4.32
CA LEU A 226 -21.57 3.26 3.61
C LEU A 226 -20.27 3.11 2.82
N ASP A 227 -20.27 3.50 1.55
CA ASP A 227 -19.05 3.71 0.79
C ASP A 227 -18.54 5.12 1.06
N LEU A 228 -17.31 5.24 1.56
CA LEU A 228 -16.71 6.54 1.89
C LEU A 228 -15.56 6.79 0.94
N ILE A 229 -15.67 7.85 0.14
CA ILE A 229 -14.65 8.26 -0.83
C ILE A 229 -13.98 9.53 -0.33
N LEU A 230 -12.68 9.46 -0.05
CA LEU A 230 -11.88 10.64 0.27
C LEU A 230 -11.05 11.09 -0.93
N THR A 231 -11.26 12.34 -1.35
CA THR A 231 -10.46 13.02 -2.36
C THR A 231 -9.79 14.23 -1.71
N SER A 232 -8.48 14.39 -1.83
CA SER A 232 -7.78 15.60 -1.37
C SER A 232 -7.00 16.23 -2.51
N MET A 233 -7.26 17.51 -2.75
CA MET A 233 -6.49 18.33 -3.69
C MET A 233 -5.22 18.90 -3.06
N ILE A 234 -5.04 18.72 -1.75
CA ILE A 234 -3.86 19.17 -1.02
C ILE A 234 -2.93 17.94 -0.81
N PRO A 235 -1.74 17.88 -1.44
CA PRO A 235 -0.91 16.68 -1.45
C PRO A 235 -0.52 16.20 -0.04
N TRP A 236 0.02 17.08 0.81
CA TRP A 236 0.47 16.69 2.15
C TRP A 236 -0.68 16.23 3.08
N ILE A 237 -1.92 16.64 2.80
CA ILE A 237 -3.14 16.15 3.48
C ILE A 237 -3.53 14.79 2.90
N ALA A 238 -3.50 14.65 1.57
CA ALA A 238 -3.78 13.38 0.90
C ALA A 238 -2.87 12.26 1.39
N GLU A 239 -1.65 12.59 1.82
CA GLU A 239 -0.69 11.64 2.39
C GLU A 239 -1.04 11.09 3.76
N LYS A 240 -1.88 11.75 4.55
CA LYS A 240 -2.14 11.31 5.93
C LYS A 240 -2.88 9.97 5.92
N PRO A 241 -2.65 9.09 6.92
CA PRO A 241 -3.18 7.73 6.91
C PRO A 241 -4.63 7.70 7.38
N TRP A 242 -5.52 8.26 6.56
CA TRP A 242 -6.94 8.45 6.88
C TRP A 242 -7.68 7.13 7.14
N GLU A 243 -7.14 5.99 6.71
CA GLU A 243 -7.66 4.66 7.01
C GLU A 243 -7.68 4.38 8.53
N PHE A 244 -6.78 5.00 9.30
CA PHE A 244 -6.76 4.91 10.77
C PHE A 244 -7.79 5.80 11.47
N ALA A 245 -8.63 6.56 10.75
CA ALA A 245 -9.65 7.39 11.39
C ALA A 245 -10.57 6.54 12.28
N TYR A 246 -10.72 6.94 13.54
CA TYR A 246 -11.45 6.24 14.58
C TYR A 246 -12.59 7.11 15.11
N ASP A 247 -13.83 6.60 15.06
CA ASP A 247 -14.99 7.31 15.60
C ASP A 247 -15.20 6.93 17.06
N HIS A 248 -14.82 7.80 18.00
CA HIS A 248 -15.03 7.58 19.44
C HIS A 248 -16.51 7.41 19.82
N GLY A 249 -17.44 7.97 19.04
CA GLY A 249 -18.87 7.81 19.27
C GLY A 249 -19.36 6.39 19.01
N ARG A 250 -18.70 5.68 18.08
CA ARG A 250 -19.05 4.31 17.67
C ARG A 250 -18.04 3.25 18.10
N LYS A 251 -16.88 3.68 18.61
CA LYS A 251 -15.78 2.85 19.12
C LYS A 251 -15.15 1.93 18.07
N SER A 252 -14.98 2.44 16.86
CA SER A 252 -14.55 1.64 15.71
C SER A 252 -13.72 2.44 14.72
N TYR A 253 -12.83 1.75 14.00
CA TYR A 253 -12.10 2.31 12.86
C TYR A 253 -12.98 2.38 11.62
N LEU A 254 -12.86 3.47 10.85
CA LEU A 254 -13.69 3.67 9.67
C LEU A 254 -13.49 2.59 8.61
N ALA A 255 -12.23 2.28 8.30
CA ALA A 255 -11.86 1.46 7.16
C ALA A 255 -12.01 -0.07 7.36
N THR A 256 -12.23 -0.53 8.60
CA THR A 256 -12.44 -1.96 8.92
C THR A 256 -13.86 -2.27 9.35
N GLU A 257 -14.58 -1.36 9.99
CA GLU A 257 -15.92 -1.65 10.54
C GLU A 257 -17.01 -0.80 9.92
N GLU A 258 -16.80 0.51 9.91
CA GLU A 258 -17.87 1.46 9.63
C GLU A 258 -18.19 1.56 8.14
N THR A 259 -17.19 1.58 7.26
CA THR A 259 -17.36 1.95 5.84
C THR A 259 -16.53 1.10 4.88
N HIS A 260 -16.90 1.13 3.61
CA HIS A 260 -15.97 0.79 2.53
C HIS A 260 -15.15 2.04 2.20
N PHE A 261 -14.05 2.22 2.92
CA PHE A 261 -13.18 3.40 2.78
C PHE A 261 -12.22 3.24 1.61
N ILE A 262 -12.29 4.17 0.66
CA ILE A 262 -11.35 4.30 -0.47
C ILE A 262 -10.87 5.74 -0.63
N ARG A 263 -9.75 5.91 -1.33
CA ARG A 263 -9.26 7.21 -1.80
C ARG A 263 -9.61 7.40 -3.29
N ASN A 264 -9.75 8.65 -3.72
CA ASN A 264 -9.87 9.01 -5.12
C ASN A 264 -8.97 10.22 -5.43
N VAL A 265 -8.67 10.41 -6.71
CA VAL A 265 -7.85 11.51 -7.22
C VAL A 265 -8.70 12.38 -8.14
N LEU A 266 -8.73 13.69 -7.90
CA LEU A 266 -9.45 14.60 -8.77
C LEU A 266 -8.72 14.72 -10.11
N THR A 267 -9.41 14.37 -11.20
CA THR A 267 -8.86 14.43 -12.57
C THR A 267 -9.98 14.61 -13.58
N ASN A 268 -9.66 15.27 -14.69
CA ASN A 268 -10.51 15.40 -15.88
C ASN A 268 -10.35 14.23 -16.86
N VAL A 269 -9.37 13.35 -16.63
CA VAL A 269 -9.14 12.17 -17.46
C VAL A 269 -10.16 11.09 -17.06
N PRO A 270 -11.01 10.61 -17.99
CA PRO A 270 -11.88 9.50 -17.69
C PRO A 270 -11.06 8.23 -17.44
N ALA A 271 -11.52 7.42 -16.50
CA ALA A 271 -10.93 6.10 -16.31
C ALA A 271 -11.42 5.11 -17.35
N ASP A 272 -10.58 4.11 -17.63
CA ASP A 272 -10.95 3.00 -18.48
C ASP A 272 -12.17 2.27 -17.88
N PRO A 273 -13.13 1.80 -18.68
CA PRO A 273 -14.29 1.11 -18.15
C PRO A 273 -13.89 -0.25 -17.58
N ILE A 274 -14.34 -0.55 -16.35
CA ILE A 274 -14.18 -1.89 -15.78
C ILE A 274 -15.23 -2.80 -16.41
N VAL A 275 -14.78 -3.75 -17.21
CA VAL A 275 -15.63 -4.80 -17.79
C VAL A 275 -15.62 -5.99 -16.83
N ARG A 276 -16.77 -6.25 -16.21
CA ARG A 276 -16.98 -7.45 -15.40
C ARG A 276 -16.75 -8.68 -16.26
N ALA A 277 -15.86 -9.57 -15.81
CA ALA A 277 -15.56 -10.79 -16.53
C ALA A 277 -16.26 -12.00 -15.92
N ASP A 278 -16.64 -12.92 -16.80
CA ASP A 278 -17.02 -14.27 -16.42
C ASP A 278 -15.76 -15.14 -16.29
N GLY A 279 -15.64 -15.88 -15.19
CA GLY A 279 -14.51 -16.78 -14.94
C GLY A 279 -13.44 -16.23 -13.99
N PRO A 280 -12.26 -16.88 -13.90
CA PRO A 280 -11.23 -16.51 -12.95
C PRO A 280 -10.60 -15.16 -13.28
N LEU A 281 -10.14 -14.46 -12.23
CA LEU A 281 -9.41 -13.20 -12.35
C LEU A 281 -8.04 -13.47 -12.97
N ARG A 282 -7.72 -12.78 -14.08
CA ARG A 282 -6.44 -12.97 -14.78
C ARG A 282 -5.42 -11.94 -14.30
N ILE A 283 -4.43 -12.43 -13.55
CA ILE A 283 -3.41 -11.60 -12.89
C ILE A 283 -2.04 -11.84 -13.52
N LEU A 284 -1.39 -10.77 -13.97
CA LEU A 284 0.04 -10.77 -14.26
C LEU A 284 0.80 -10.37 -13.00
N VAL A 285 1.56 -11.31 -12.43
CA VAL A 285 2.42 -11.04 -11.26
C VAL A 285 3.83 -10.72 -11.76
N VAL A 286 4.25 -9.48 -11.59
CA VAL A 286 5.52 -8.93 -12.07
C VAL A 286 6.44 -8.78 -10.88
N SER A 287 7.62 -9.40 -10.92
CA SER A 287 8.68 -9.17 -9.94
C SER A 287 9.87 -8.49 -10.60
N ALA A 288 10.33 -7.40 -10.01
CA ALA A 288 11.38 -6.54 -10.53
C ALA A 288 12.58 -6.44 -9.57
N GLN A 289 12.93 -7.54 -8.89
CA GLN A 289 14.02 -7.57 -7.93
C GLN A 289 15.41 -7.62 -8.64
N PRO A 290 16.33 -6.67 -8.36
CA PRO A 290 17.67 -6.64 -8.96
C PRO A 290 18.60 -7.74 -8.45
N VAL A 291 19.64 -8.08 -9.22
CA VAL A 291 20.69 -9.04 -8.82
C VAL A 291 21.51 -8.46 -7.66
N GLY A 292 21.28 -8.96 -6.44
CA GLY A 292 22.02 -8.53 -5.23
C GLY A 292 21.16 -8.41 -3.97
N PHE A 293 19.85 -8.21 -4.11
CA PHE A 293 18.91 -8.15 -2.97
C PHE A 293 18.41 -9.54 -2.51
N GLY A 294 18.52 -10.55 -3.37
CA GLY A 294 18.34 -11.95 -3.04
C GLY A 294 19.17 -12.81 -3.99
N ARG A 295 19.94 -13.77 -3.46
CA ARG A 295 20.72 -14.72 -4.28
C ARG A 295 19.84 -15.87 -4.80
N LEU A 296 18.63 -15.55 -5.27
CA LEU A 296 17.69 -16.56 -5.77
C LEU A 296 17.81 -16.69 -7.30
N SER A 297 17.69 -17.91 -7.82
CA SER A 297 17.52 -18.16 -9.27
C SER A 297 16.12 -17.73 -9.75
N ILE A 298 15.89 -17.66 -11.07
CA ILE A 298 14.55 -17.38 -11.62
C ILE A 298 13.53 -18.40 -11.12
N GLU A 299 13.90 -19.67 -11.12
CA GLU A 299 13.02 -20.77 -10.73
C GLU A 299 12.61 -20.66 -9.25
N GLN A 300 13.53 -20.19 -8.41
CA GLN A 300 13.30 -19.99 -6.98
C GLN A 300 12.41 -18.78 -6.72
N GLU A 301 12.65 -17.67 -7.43
CA GLU A 301 11.80 -16.47 -7.38
C GLU A 301 10.36 -16.80 -7.83
N LEU A 302 10.21 -17.56 -8.93
CA LEU A 302 8.92 -18.07 -9.41
C LEU A 302 8.19 -18.91 -8.36
N ALA A 303 8.90 -19.84 -7.72
CA ALA A 303 8.32 -20.71 -6.70
C ALA A 303 7.88 -19.93 -5.46
N VAL A 304 8.61 -18.88 -5.06
CA VAL A 304 8.19 -17.98 -3.96
C VAL A 304 6.91 -17.23 -4.34
N ILE A 305 6.86 -16.64 -5.53
CA ILE A 305 5.72 -15.85 -5.99
C ILE A 305 4.46 -16.72 -6.13
N GLN A 306 4.57 -17.89 -6.75
CA GLN A 306 3.42 -18.77 -7.00
C GLN A 306 2.79 -19.29 -5.70
N ARG A 307 3.60 -19.56 -4.67
CA ARG A 307 3.11 -20.01 -3.35
C ARG A 307 2.12 -19.04 -2.71
N GLY A 308 2.34 -17.74 -2.85
CA GLY A 308 1.43 -16.72 -2.32
C GLY A 308 0.03 -16.73 -2.96
N PHE A 309 -0.11 -17.29 -4.15
CA PHE A 309 -1.38 -17.37 -4.90
C PHE A 309 -1.92 -18.79 -5.04
N GLU A 310 -1.17 -19.81 -4.61
CA GLU A 310 -1.52 -21.23 -4.71
C GLU A 310 -2.95 -21.52 -4.21
N PRO A 311 -3.41 -20.99 -3.06
CA PRO A 311 -4.76 -21.29 -2.60
C PRO A 311 -5.88 -20.70 -3.49
N LEU A 312 -5.61 -19.58 -4.16
CA LEU A 312 -6.55 -18.94 -5.10
C LEU A 312 -6.61 -19.68 -6.43
N VAL A 313 -5.46 -20.17 -6.90
CA VAL A 313 -5.32 -20.94 -8.14
C VAL A 313 -5.94 -22.34 -7.97
N GLU A 314 -5.68 -23.03 -6.85
CA GLU A 314 -6.30 -24.32 -6.52
C GLU A 314 -7.83 -24.21 -6.43
N ALA A 315 -8.33 -23.06 -5.95
CA ALA A 315 -9.75 -22.74 -5.93
C ALA A 315 -10.33 -22.41 -7.33
N GLY A 316 -9.50 -22.27 -8.37
CA GLY A 316 -9.95 -21.87 -9.71
C GLY A 316 -10.55 -20.46 -9.76
N LEU A 317 -10.22 -19.61 -8.79
CA LEU A 317 -10.69 -18.22 -8.69
C LEU A 317 -9.79 -17.25 -9.45
N VAL A 318 -8.53 -17.62 -9.64
CA VAL A 318 -7.49 -16.78 -10.23
C VAL A 318 -6.67 -17.60 -11.21
N GLU A 319 -6.34 -16.99 -12.35
CA GLU A 319 -5.30 -17.45 -13.26
C GLU A 319 -4.11 -16.50 -13.15
N ILE A 320 -2.93 -17.04 -12.86
CA ILE A 320 -1.70 -16.25 -12.70
C ILE A 320 -0.73 -16.52 -13.84
N GLU A 321 -0.10 -15.47 -14.33
CA GLU A 321 1.14 -15.53 -15.11
C GLU A 321 2.22 -14.73 -14.39
N THR A 322 3.39 -15.31 -14.21
CA THR A 322 4.47 -14.74 -13.40
C THR A 322 5.63 -14.28 -14.28
N LEU A 323 6.08 -13.04 -14.09
CA LEU A 323 7.19 -12.40 -14.79
C LEU A 323 8.30 -12.01 -13.78
N PRO A 324 9.26 -12.91 -13.47
CA PRO A 324 10.41 -12.60 -12.62
C PRO A 324 11.43 -11.74 -13.36
N ARG A 325 12.25 -10.99 -12.62
CA ARG A 325 13.28 -10.07 -13.17
C ARG A 325 12.77 -9.22 -14.35
N ALA A 326 11.62 -8.58 -14.15
CA ALA A 326 10.93 -7.88 -15.20
C ALA A 326 11.73 -6.67 -15.72
N THR A 327 11.91 -6.62 -17.04
CA THR A 327 12.35 -5.41 -17.75
C THR A 327 11.14 -4.61 -18.26
N PRO A 328 11.29 -3.31 -18.54
CA PRO A 328 10.21 -2.51 -19.12
C PRO A 328 9.68 -3.06 -20.46
N SER A 329 10.55 -3.64 -21.29
CA SER A 329 10.15 -4.21 -22.58
C SER A 329 9.33 -5.50 -22.42
N MET A 330 9.67 -6.35 -21.44
CA MET A 330 8.93 -7.59 -21.16
C MET A 330 7.52 -7.30 -20.68
N ILE A 331 7.36 -6.43 -19.67
CA ILE A 331 6.02 -6.06 -19.19
C ILE A 331 5.22 -5.37 -20.29
N HIS A 332 5.86 -4.48 -21.07
CA HIS A 332 5.20 -3.80 -22.17
C HIS A 332 4.64 -4.79 -23.19
N GLY A 333 5.42 -5.80 -23.59
CA GLY A 333 5.01 -6.84 -24.53
C GLY A 333 3.90 -7.76 -24.03
N LEU A 334 3.84 -8.06 -22.72
CA LEU A 334 2.73 -8.84 -22.16
C LEU A 334 1.45 -8.02 -22.07
N LEU A 335 1.54 -6.76 -21.62
CA LEU A 335 0.36 -5.91 -21.47
C LEU A 335 -0.28 -5.51 -22.81
N THR A 336 0.46 -5.47 -23.93
CA THR A 336 -0.14 -5.22 -25.26
C THR A 336 -1.08 -6.34 -25.70
N THR A 337 -1.00 -7.53 -25.11
CA THR A 337 -1.89 -8.65 -25.44
C THR A 337 -3.33 -8.43 -24.98
N GLY A 338 -3.57 -7.52 -24.03
CA GLY A 338 -4.89 -7.27 -23.43
C GLY A 338 -5.46 -8.45 -22.63
N LYS A 339 -4.63 -9.45 -22.29
CA LYS A 339 -5.08 -10.68 -21.63
C LYS A 339 -5.39 -10.48 -20.14
N TYR A 340 -4.69 -9.58 -19.47
CA TYR A 340 -4.74 -9.43 -18.01
C TYR A 340 -5.72 -8.35 -17.58
N GLN A 341 -6.39 -8.57 -16.46
CA GLN A 341 -7.23 -7.57 -15.80
C GLN A 341 -6.50 -6.89 -14.65
N VAL A 342 -5.52 -7.60 -14.07
CA VAL A 342 -4.77 -7.15 -12.91
C VAL A 342 -3.29 -7.27 -13.19
N VAL A 343 -2.52 -6.26 -12.80
CA VAL A 343 -1.07 -6.37 -12.61
C VAL A 343 -0.77 -6.33 -11.12
N HIS A 344 -0.09 -7.35 -10.60
CA HIS A 344 0.45 -7.34 -9.25
C HIS A 344 1.97 -7.15 -9.34
N PHE A 345 2.44 -5.95 -9.05
CA PHE A 345 3.85 -5.58 -9.12
C PHE A 345 4.53 -5.76 -7.77
N ILE A 346 5.62 -6.51 -7.74
CA ILE A 346 6.49 -6.76 -6.59
C ILE A 346 7.85 -6.15 -6.93
N GLY A 347 8.32 -5.21 -6.12
CA GLY A 347 9.61 -4.59 -6.39
C GLY A 347 9.88 -3.38 -5.51
N HIS A 348 10.63 -2.45 -6.08
CA HIS A 348 11.01 -1.22 -5.40
C HIS A 348 10.54 0.00 -6.19
N GLY A 349 10.43 1.11 -5.49
CA GLY A 349 10.33 2.40 -6.14
C GLY A 349 11.19 3.42 -5.43
N VAL A 350 11.50 4.47 -6.14
CA VAL A 350 12.34 5.58 -5.68
C VAL A 350 11.70 6.89 -6.09
N TYR A 351 11.87 7.92 -5.28
CA TYR A 351 11.47 9.28 -5.63
C TYR A 351 12.67 10.06 -6.15
N ASP A 352 12.55 10.61 -7.35
CA ASP A 352 13.56 11.49 -7.94
C ASP A 352 13.28 12.92 -7.45
N GLU A 353 14.07 13.41 -6.49
CA GLU A 353 13.92 14.76 -5.93
C GLU A 353 14.21 15.86 -6.95
N GLU A 354 15.11 15.65 -7.91
CA GLU A 354 15.45 16.66 -8.92
C GLU A 354 14.30 16.88 -9.90
N ARG A 355 13.58 15.80 -10.24
CA ARG A 355 12.45 15.83 -11.17
C ARG A 355 11.10 15.98 -10.48
N GLY A 356 11.04 15.72 -9.18
CA GLY A 356 9.80 15.66 -8.42
C GLY A 356 8.86 14.54 -8.89
N GLU A 357 9.40 13.42 -9.36
CA GLU A 357 8.62 12.30 -9.90
C GLU A 357 8.96 10.97 -9.21
N GLY A 358 7.96 10.10 -9.06
CA GLY A 358 8.17 8.74 -8.59
C GLY A 358 8.58 7.80 -9.74
N CYS A 359 9.52 6.88 -9.46
CA CYS A 359 10.02 5.88 -10.41
C CYS A 359 9.84 4.45 -9.88
N LEU A 360 9.27 3.55 -10.69
CA LEU A 360 9.30 2.11 -10.41
C LEU A 360 10.65 1.54 -10.83
N ILE A 361 11.29 0.75 -9.97
CA ILE A 361 12.55 0.08 -10.31
C ILE A 361 12.24 -1.21 -11.05
N PHE A 362 12.74 -1.30 -12.27
CA PHE A 362 12.79 -2.52 -13.08
C PHE A 362 14.21 -3.08 -13.10
N VAL A 363 14.38 -4.21 -13.79
CA VAL A 363 15.69 -4.78 -14.09
C VAL A 363 16.07 -4.41 -15.53
N ASN A 364 17.35 -4.14 -15.80
CA ASN A 364 17.88 -4.00 -17.16
C ASN A 364 18.38 -5.36 -17.72
N GLU A 365 18.90 -5.37 -18.94
CA GLU A 365 19.40 -6.60 -19.58
C GLU A 365 20.58 -7.25 -18.84
N ASP A 366 21.32 -6.46 -18.05
CA ASP A 366 22.47 -6.90 -17.26
C ASP A 366 22.09 -7.36 -15.83
N GLY A 367 20.81 -7.30 -15.47
CA GLY A 367 20.35 -7.65 -14.11
C GLY A 367 20.44 -6.52 -13.07
N ALA A 368 20.82 -5.30 -13.48
CA ALA A 368 20.94 -4.14 -12.62
C ALA A 368 19.63 -3.34 -12.52
N GLU A 369 19.57 -2.44 -11.54
CA GLU A 369 18.44 -1.53 -11.33
C GLU A 369 18.22 -0.60 -12.53
N TYR A 370 16.95 -0.47 -12.93
CA TYR A 370 16.52 0.40 -14.01
C TYR A 370 15.31 1.24 -13.55
N PRO A 371 15.51 2.48 -13.08
CA PRO A 371 14.41 3.34 -12.67
C PRO A 371 13.58 3.78 -13.88
N LEU A 372 12.28 3.53 -13.82
CA LEU A 372 11.31 3.95 -14.83
C LEU A 372 10.34 4.98 -14.24
N GLY A 373 10.45 6.22 -14.73
CA GLY A 373 9.63 7.34 -14.26
C GLY A 373 8.14 7.21 -14.59
N GLU A 374 7.34 7.97 -13.85
CA GLU A 374 5.88 7.98 -13.89
C GLU A 374 5.29 8.01 -15.31
N ARG A 375 5.83 8.87 -16.19
CA ARG A 375 5.35 8.99 -17.58
C ARG A 375 5.46 7.67 -18.34
N SER A 376 6.60 7.02 -18.27
CA SER A 376 6.86 5.78 -19.01
C SER A 376 6.04 4.63 -18.42
N VAL A 377 5.91 4.56 -17.09
CA VAL A 377 5.02 3.60 -16.41
C VAL A 377 3.58 3.80 -16.92
N ARG A 378 3.09 5.04 -16.95
CA ARG A 378 1.74 5.34 -17.48
C ARG A 378 1.58 4.88 -18.93
N GLU A 379 2.54 5.16 -19.80
CA GLU A 379 2.49 4.76 -21.23
C GLU A 379 2.46 3.23 -21.42
N ILE A 380 3.11 2.47 -20.53
CA ILE A 380 3.10 1.00 -20.54
C ILE A 380 1.75 0.43 -20.06
N PHE A 381 1.15 1.01 -19.02
CA PHE A 381 -0.04 0.44 -18.36
C PHE A 381 -1.37 0.92 -18.96
N ARG A 382 -1.41 2.07 -19.64
CA ARG A 382 -2.65 2.68 -20.14
C ARG A 382 -3.23 1.99 -21.36
N GLY A 383 -4.56 1.94 -21.43
CA GLY A 383 -5.31 1.43 -22.59
C GLY A 383 -5.13 -0.07 -22.81
N ARG A 384 -4.80 -0.83 -21.76
CA ARG A 384 -4.49 -2.27 -21.82
C ARG A 384 -5.64 -3.17 -21.35
N GLY A 385 -6.79 -2.60 -21.00
CA GLY A 385 -7.90 -3.35 -20.39
C GLY A 385 -7.69 -3.69 -18.91
N LEU A 386 -6.72 -3.04 -18.25
CA LEU A 386 -6.47 -3.23 -16.82
C LEU A 386 -7.59 -2.61 -15.99
N SER A 387 -8.14 -3.41 -15.08
CA SER A 387 -9.12 -2.98 -14.09
C SER A 387 -8.46 -2.57 -12.78
N LEU A 388 -7.28 -3.13 -12.48
CA LEU A 388 -6.58 -2.92 -11.22
C LEU A 388 -5.07 -3.05 -11.39
N VAL A 389 -4.30 -2.17 -10.75
CA VAL A 389 -2.86 -2.38 -10.49
C VAL A 389 -2.64 -2.49 -8.99
N PHE A 390 -1.93 -3.50 -8.55
CA PHE A 390 -1.52 -3.67 -7.16
C PHE A 390 -0.01 -3.44 -7.09
N LEU A 391 0.40 -2.33 -6.48
CA LEU A 391 1.81 -1.97 -6.26
C LEU A 391 2.24 -2.46 -4.88
N ASN A 392 2.75 -3.69 -4.82
CA ASN A 392 3.42 -4.23 -3.65
C ASN A 392 4.92 -3.87 -3.71
N ALA A 393 5.21 -2.57 -3.80
CA ALA A 393 6.57 -2.06 -3.87
C ALA A 393 6.98 -1.48 -2.51
N CYS A 394 8.14 -1.94 -2.00
CA CYS A 394 8.78 -1.42 -0.79
C CYS A 394 9.96 -0.53 -1.20
N GLU A 395 10.18 0.63 -0.58
CA GLU A 395 11.33 1.50 -0.88
C GLU A 395 12.66 0.78 -0.53
N SER A 396 13.60 0.72 -1.48
CA SER A 396 15.00 0.33 -1.22
C SER A 396 15.76 1.53 -0.60
N GLY A 397 16.79 1.25 0.21
CA GLY A 397 17.25 2.19 1.23
C GLY A 397 17.96 3.48 0.79
N ARG A 398 18.15 4.36 1.80
CA ARG A 398 19.04 5.55 1.91
C ARG A 398 18.59 6.95 1.41
N GLY A 399 17.36 7.16 0.96
CA GLY A 399 16.84 8.52 0.70
C GLY A 399 15.35 8.67 1.05
N GLY A 400 14.95 9.83 1.58
CA GLY A 400 13.57 10.36 1.74
C GLY A 400 12.41 9.36 1.67
N ARG A 401 11.91 8.95 2.83
CA ARG A 401 11.48 7.57 3.11
C ARG A 401 9.95 7.37 3.18
N ALA A 402 9.17 7.98 2.30
CA ALA A 402 7.71 7.72 2.19
C ALA A 402 7.11 8.21 0.86
N ASP A 403 7.92 8.76 -0.04
CA ASP A 403 7.45 9.70 -1.06
C ASP A 403 7.15 9.02 -2.40
N PHE A 404 7.67 7.81 -2.62
CA PHE A 404 7.53 7.08 -3.88
C PHE A 404 6.09 6.69 -4.23
N ASN A 405 5.40 5.95 -3.35
CA ASN A 405 4.03 5.49 -3.59
C ASN A 405 3.05 6.68 -3.67
N LYS A 406 3.44 7.88 -3.25
CA LYS A 406 2.62 9.09 -3.30
C LYS A 406 2.41 9.59 -4.73
N GLY A 407 3.46 9.55 -5.56
CA GLY A 407 3.42 10.09 -6.93
C GLY A 407 2.86 9.10 -7.95
N VAL A 408 3.44 7.89 -8.01
CA VAL A 408 3.09 6.92 -9.07
C VAL A 408 1.64 6.41 -8.92
N ALA A 409 1.21 6.09 -7.70
CA ALA A 409 -0.14 5.59 -7.44
C ALA A 409 -1.21 6.61 -7.85
N GLN A 410 -1.08 7.84 -7.36
CA GLN A 410 -2.01 8.92 -7.64
C GLN A 410 -1.98 9.29 -9.11
N SER A 411 -0.80 9.32 -9.74
CA SER A 411 -0.69 9.62 -11.16
C SER A 411 -1.34 8.57 -12.04
N LEU A 412 -1.13 7.27 -11.78
CA LEU A 412 -1.75 6.22 -12.60
C LEU A 412 -3.28 6.33 -12.58
N VAL A 413 -3.87 6.59 -11.40
CA VAL A 413 -5.32 6.81 -11.26
C VAL A 413 -5.76 8.15 -11.87
N ALA A 414 -5.01 9.24 -11.65
CA ALA A 414 -5.27 10.54 -12.25
C ALA A 414 -5.23 10.49 -13.78
N HIS A 415 -4.44 9.57 -14.33
CA HIS A 415 -4.38 9.29 -15.74
C HIS A 415 -5.21 8.07 -16.10
N GLY A 416 -6.33 7.84 -15.42
CA GLY A 416 -7.43 6.98 -15.85
C GLY A 416 -7.21 5.47 -15.76
N LEU A 417 -6.26 5.01 -14.93
CA LEU A 417 -6.36 3.66 -14.38
C LEU A 417 -7.58 3.57 -13.44
N PRO A 418 -8.43 2.53 -13.52
CA PRO A 418 -9.69 2.51 -12.76
C PRO A 418 -9.51 2.33 -11.25
N ALA A 419 -8.57 1.48 -10.86
CA ALA A 419 -8.26 1.19 -9.46
C ALA A 419 -6.79 0.84 -9.28
N LEU A 420 -6.25 1.20 -8.11
CA LEU A 420 -4.88 0.92 -7.74
C LEU A 420 -4.76 0.70 -6.22
N VAL A 421 -4.00 -0.31 -5.82
CA VAL A 421 -3.59 -0.52 -4.42
C VAL A 421 -2.11 -0.17 -4.30
N ALA A 422 -1.74 0.64 -3.31
CA ALA A 422 -0.35 0.95 -2.99
C ALA A 422 -0.14 1.08 -1.48
N ASN A 423 1.07 0.74 -1.01
CA ASN A 423 1.41 0.80 0.40
C ASN A 423 1.79 2.22 0.82
N GLN A 424 1.23 2.74 1.92
CA GLN A 424 1.61 4.06 2.46
C GLN A 424 2.79 4.03 3.45
N TYR A 425 3.18 2.83 3.90
CA TYR A 425 4.34 2.54 4.75
C TYR A 425 5.05 1.29 4.24
N SER A 426 6.26 1.04 4.74
CA SER A 426 6.86 -0.30 4.65
C SER A 426 5.99 -1.28 5.45
N VAL A 427 5.66 -2.42 4.85
CA VAL A 427 4.78 -3.45 5.41
C VAL A 427 5.51 -4.79 5.47
N LEU A 428 5.09 -5.66 6.39
CA LEU A 428 5.55 -7.04 6.42
C LEU A 428 5.08 -7.82 5.19
N ASP A 429 5.93 -8.69 4.65
CA ASP A 429 5.61 -9.49 3.46
C ASP A 429 4.37 -10.37 3.66
N SER A 430 4.13 -10.98 4.83
CA SER A 430 2.87 -11.71 5.06
C SER A 430 1.66 -10.80 5.23
N SER A 431 1.81 -9.59 5.78
CA SER A 431 0.69 -8.66 5.91
C SER A 431 0.26 -8.21 4.51
N ALA A 432 1.23 -7.90 3.63
CA ALA A 432 0.97 -7.61 2.21
C ALA A 432 0.40 -8.82 1.46
N THR A 433 0.97 -10.02 1.67
CA THR A 433 0.51 -11.26 1.03
C THR A 433 -0.90 -11.63 1.50
N SER A 434 -1.17 -11.57 2.80
CA SER A 434 -2.48 -11.84 3.39
C SER A 434 -3.51 -10.82 2.91
N PHE A 435 -3.14 -9.54 2.86
CA PHE A 435 -3.99 -8.51 2.26
C PHE A 435 -4.32 -8.88 0.80
N ALA A 436 -3.31 -9.13 -0.03
CA ALA A 436 -3.50 -9.47 -1.44
C ALA A 436 -4.35 -10.73 -1.63
N GLN A 437 -4.12 -11.79 -0.84
CA GLN A 437 -4.89 -13.03 -0.87
C GLN A 437 -6.36 -12.79 -0.57
N HIS A 438 -6.68 -12.12 0.54
CA HIS A 438 -8.05 -11.85 0.94
C HIS A 438 -8.73 -10.82 0.03
N PHE A 439 -7.96 -9.87 -0.51
CA PHE A 439 -8.42 -8.90 -1.48
C PHE A 439 -8.83 -9.58 -2.79
N TYR A 440 -7.93 -10.37 -3.39
CA TYR A 440 -8.24 -11.12 -4.61
C TYR A 440 -9.29 -12.20 -4.41
N TRP A 441 -9.30 -12.87 -3.26
CA TRP A 441 -10.38 -13.78 -2.88
C TRP A 441 -11.74 -13.07 -2.97
N SER A 442 -11.88 -11.95 -2.27
CA SER A 442 -13.13 -11.18 -2.22
C SER A 442 -13.55 -10.68 -3.60
N LEU A 443 -12.60 -10.18 -4.40
CA LEU A 443 -12.86 -9.74 -5.77
C LEU A 443 -13.33 -10.90 -6.66
N ALA A 444 -12.68 -12.06 -6.56
CA ALA A 444 -13.05 -13.25 -7.33
C ALA A 444 -14.41 -13.84 -6.88
N GLN A 445 -14.86 -13.55 -5.65
CA GLN A 445 -16.22 -13.83 -5.19
C GLN A 445 -17.27 -12.82 -5.71
N GLY A 446 -16.87 -11.84 -6.51
CA GLY A 446 -17.75 -10.81 -7.07
C GLY A 446 -18.06 -9.65 -6.12
N MET A 447 -17.29 -9.50 -5.03
CA MET A 447 -17.40 -8.34 -4.16
C MET A 447 -16.84 -7.08 -4.85
N SER A 448 -17.32 -5.90 -4.43
CA SER A 448 -16.81 -4.62 -4.94
C SER A 448 -15.40 -4.32 -4.42
N LEU A 449 -14.69 -3.41 -5.09
CA LEU A 449 -13.35 -2.96 -4.68
C LEU A 449 -13.32 -2.49 -3.22
N GLY A 450 -14.29 -1.66 -2.82
CA GLY A 450 -14.38 -1.14 -1.46
C GLY A 450 -14.62 -2.24 -0.41
N HIS A 451 -15.49 -3.20 -0.73
CA HIS A 451 -15.75 -4.35 0.14
C HIS A 451 -14.53 -5.28 0.23
N ALA A 452 -13.90 -5.60 -0.89
CA ALA A 452 -12.70 -6.42 -0.93
C ALA A 452 -11.56 -5.81 -0.11
N ALA A 453 -11.35 -4.48 -0.21
CA ALA A 453 -10.36 -3.78 0.60
C ALA A 453 -10.67 -3.93 2.09
N ARG A 454 -11.92 -3.72 2.50
CA ARG A 454 -12.34 -3.90 3.89
C ARG A 454 -12.06 -5.31 4.41
N GLU A 455 -12.47 -6.35 3.68
CA GLU A 455 -12.23 -7.74 4.11
C GLU A 455 -10.74 -8.05 4.24
N ALA A 456 -9.93 -7.54 3.31
CA ALA A 456 -8.47 -7.67 3.37
C ALA A 456 -7.88 -6.94 4.60
N ARG A 457 -8.36 -5.74 4.95
CA ARG A 457 -7.94 -5.03 6.17
C ARG A 457 -8.28 -5.82 7.43
N ILE A 458 -9.50 -6.36 7.52
CA ILE A 458 -9.91 -7.19 8.66
C ILE A 458 -9.04 -8.43 8.76
N ALA A 459 -8.77 -9.07 7.62
CA ALA A 459 -7.92 -10.24 7.55
C ALA A 459 -6.53 -9.97 8.12
N VAL A 460 -5.93 -8.83 7.77
CA VAL A 460 -4.65 -8.40 8.34
C VAL A 460 -4.77 -8.05 9.81
N ASN A 461 -5.87 -7.40 10.24
CA ASN A 461 -6.05 -6.93 11.62
C ASN A 461 -6.14 -8.07 12.65
N TYR A 462 -6.67 -9.23 12.29
CA TYR A 462 -6.67 -10.40 13.19
C TYR A 462 -5.46 -11.33 13.00
N LEU A 463 -4.50 -10.99 12.12
CA LEU A 463 -3.26 -11.75 12.04
C LEU A 463 -2.55 -11.66 13.39
N LEU A 464 -2.29 -12.81 13.99
CA LEU A 464 -1.63 -12.92 15.30
C LEU A 464 -0.16 -12.47 15.26
N HIS A 465 0.37 -12.15 14.07
CA HIS A 465 1.70 -11.55 13.83
C HIS A 465 1.65 -10.23 13.08
N GLY A 466 0.46 -9.75 12.75
CA GLY A 466 0.31 -8.41 12.17
C GLY A 466 0.61 -7.37 13.23
N GLU A 467 1.19 -6.25 12.81
CA GLU A 467 1.29 -5.10 13.69
C GLU A 467 0.01 -4.29 13.74
N PRO A 468 -0.19 -3.46 14.79
CA PRO A 468 -1.37 -2.61 14.92
C PRO A 468 -1.65 -1.70 13.72
N ILE A 469 -0.62 -1.43 12.90
CA ILE A 469 -0.70 -0.56 11.73
C ILE A 469 -0.90 -1.30 10.40
N ASP A 470 -0.56 -2.59 10.32
CA ASP A 470 -0.37 -3.31 9.05
C ASP A 470 -1.62 -3.33 8.19
N TRP A 471 -2.78 -3.45 8.83
CA TRP A 471 -4.07 -3.54 8.14
C TRP A 471 -4.39 -2.27 7.35
N ALA A 472 -3.88 -1.11 7.75
CA ALA A 472 -4.15 0.14 7.07
C ALA A 472 -3.02 0.54 6.11
N VAL A 473 -1.92 -0.23 6.03
CA VAL A 473 -0.80 0.11 5.14
C VAL A 473 -1.20 0.08 3.67
N PRO A 474 -1.95 -0.93 3.16
CA PRO A 474 -2.41 -0.92 1.78
C PRO A 474 -3.59 0.06 1.60
N VAL A 475 -3.38 1.05 0.73
CA VAL A 475 -4.37 2.07 0.38
C VAL A 475 -4.96 1.75 -0.99
N LEU A 476 -6.29 1.66 -1.04
CA LEU A 476 -7.03 1.51 -2.29
C LEU A 476 -7.42 2.90 -2.83
N TYR A 477 -6.87 3.25 -3.99
CA TYR A 477 -7.34 4.34 -4.84
C TYR A 477 -8.29 3.77 -5.89
N ALA A 478 -9.51 4.27 -5.98
CA ALA A 478 -10.47 3.83 -6.99
C ALA A 478 -11.41 4.97 -7.41
N ARG A 479 -11.89 4.90 -8.65
CA ARG A 479 -12.89 5.85 -9.18
C ARG A 479 -14.29 5.55 -8.68
N ASP A 480 -14.59 4.26 -8.51
CA ASP A 480 -15.88 3.77 -8.05
C ASP A 480 -15.66 2.64 -7.01
N PRO A 481 -16.03 2.84 -5.73
CA PRO A 481 -15.90 1.80 -4.71
C PRO A 481 -16.79 0.58 -4.98
N ASN A 482 -17.86 0.74 -5.76
CA ASN A 482 -18.84 -0.30 -6.09
C ASN A 482 -18.49 -1.09 -7.36
N ALA A 483 -17.40 -0.75 -8.03
CA ALA A 483 -16.93 -1.52 -9.16
C ALA A 483 -16.56 -2.94 -8.72
N THR A 484 -17.05 -3.93 -9.48
CA THR A 484 -16.74 -5.35 -9.30
C THR A 484 -15.99 -5.85 -10.52
N LEU A 485 -15.02 -6.74 -10.31
CA LEU A 485 -14.12 -7.20 -11.37
C LEU A 485 -14.60 -8.52 -11.98
N CYS A 486 -15.15 -9.40 -11.14
CA CYS A 486 -15.67 -10.71 -11.54
C CYS A 486 -17.17 -10.83 -11.25
N ALA A 487 -17.86 -11.69 -11.99
CA ALA A 487 -19.15 -12.20 -11.56
C ALA A 487 -18.97 -13.16 -10.36
N PRO A 488 -19.91 -13.19 -9.40
CA PRO A 488 -19.84 -14.13 -8.29
C PRO A 488 -19.85 -15.59 -8.80
N PRO A 489 -19.01 -16.48 -8.25
CA PRO A 489 -18.94 -17.86 -8.70
C PRO A 489 -20.26 -18.59 -8.42
N LYS A 490 -20.63 -19.51 -9.31
CA LYS A 490 -21.88 -20.29 -9.20
C LYS A 490 -21.94 -21.19 -7.96
N THR A 491 -20.78 -21.50 -7.37
CA THR A 491 -20.64 -22.34 -6.17
C THR A 491 -19.93 -21.54 -5.10
N ALA A 492 -20.52 -21.47 -3.90
CA ALA A 492 -19.87 -20.85 -2.75
C ALA A 492 -18.60 -21.63 -2.38
N MET A 493 -17.46 -20.95 -2.40
CA MET A 493 -16.17 -21.53 -2.05
C MET A 493 -15.78 -21.15 -0.62
N ARG A 494 -15.10 -22.05 0.10
CA ARG A 494 -14.55 -21.75 1.42
C ARG A 494 -13.21 -21.05 1.30
N ALA A 495 -13.00 -19.99 2.08
CA ALA A 495 -11.73 -19.30 2.14
C ALA A 495 -10.58 -20.27 2.47
N PRO A 496 -9.42 -20.12 1.82
CA PRO A 496 -8.24 -20.91 2.14
C PRO A 496 -7.78 -20.54 3.54
N THR A 497 -7.59 -21.54 4.39
CA THR A 497 -6.95 -21.37 5.69
C THR A 497 -5.44 -21.21 5.48
N THR A 498 -4.88 -20.08 5.87
CA THR A 498 -3.44 -19.95 6.14
C THR A 498 -3.07 -20.92 7.26
N GLY A 499 -2.40 -22.01 6.91
CA GLY A 499 -2.05 -23.07 7.84
C GLY A 499 -1.15 -24.09 7.17
N VAL A 500 -0.44 -24.89 7.99
CA VAL A 500 0.51 -25.91 7.53
C VAL A 500 -0.05 -26.67 6.32
N ARG A 501 0.74 -26.73 5.23
CA ARG A 501 0.38 -27.45 4.00
C ARG A 501 -0.22 -28.82 4.34
N ALA A 502 -1.40 -29.12 3.80
CA ALA A 502 -2.13 -30.36 4.08
C ALA A 502 -1.34 -31.63 3.68
N SER A 503 -0.36 -31.50 2.79
CA SER A 503 0.60 -32.54 2.41
C SER A 503 1.67 -32.77 3.48
N ALA A 504 2.25 -31.70 4.05
CA ALA A 504 3.23 -31.77 5.14
C ALA A 504 2.61 -32.36 6.42
N ARG A 505 1.38 -31.98 6.77
CA ARG A 505 0.68 -32.56 7.92
C ARG A 505 0.45 -34.07 7.80
N ARG A 506 0.30 -34.61 6.59
CA ARG A 506 0.07 -36.04 6.36
C ARG A 506 1.36 -36.86 6.48
N SER A 507 2.51 -36.29 6.14
CA SER A 507 3.79 -37.00 6.16
C SER A 507 4.42 -37.13 7.56
N THR A 508 3.98 -36.32 8.52
CA THR A 508 4.53 -36.27 9.89
C THR A 508 3.65 -36.90 10.96
N VAL A 509 2.46 -37.43 10.61
CA VAL A 509 1.51 -38.04 11.56
C VAL A 509 2.13 -39.21 12.35
N ALA A 510 3.11 -39.90 11.76
CA ALA A 510 3.78 -41.03 12.37
C ALA A 510 4.88 -40.62 13.39
N HIS A 511 5.27 -39.34 13.43
CA HIS A 511 6.32 -38.86 14.32
C HIS A 511 5.77 -38.45 15.68
N THR A 512 6.49 -38.77 16.74
CA THR A 512 6.04 -38.51 18.12
C THR A 512 6.07 -37.05 18.52
N THR A 513 6.90 -36.23 17.86
CA THR A 513 7.05 -34.81 18.16
C THR A 513 7.08 -33.98 16.91
N ARG A 514 6.14 -33.04 16.81
CA ARG A 514 5.95 -32.20 15.62
C ARG A 514 6.65 -30.87 15.81
N ILE A 515 7.41 -30.46 14.82
CA ILE A 515 8.20 -29.22 14.83
C ILE A 515 7.85 -28.44 13.57
N ALA A 516 7.33 -27.23 13.75
CA ALA A 516 7.22 -26.30 12.64
C ALA A 516 8.61 -25.73 12.34
N LEU A 517 9.03 -25.75 11.08
CA LEU A 517 10.28 -25.17 10.62
C LEU A 517 9.98 -23.95 9.77
N TRP A 518 10.40 -22.79 10.24
CA TRP A 518 10.20 -21.53 9.55
C TRP A 518 11.55 -20.97 9.08
N ASP A 519 11.68 -20.85 7.77
CA ASP A 519 12.71 -20.03 7.14
C ASP A 519 12.22 -18.58 7.11
N MET A 520 12.73 -17.78 8.04
CA MET A 520 12.33 -16.39 8.25
C MET A 520 12.48 -15.53 6.99
N ASP A 521 13.53 -15.80 6.24
CA ASP A 521 14.00 -14.98 5.14
C ASP A 521 13.58 -15.55 3.76
N ASN A 522 12.91 -16.70 3.73
CA ASN A 522 12.56 -17.46 2.52
C ASN A 522 13.75 -17.69 1.56
N VAL A 523 14.93 -17.96 2.12
CA VAL A 523 16.18 -18.16 1.37
C VAL A 523 16.53 -19.61 1.04
N PHE A 524 15.78 -20.58 1.56
CA PHE A 524 15.99 -22.00 1.33
C PHE A 524 14.87 -22.59 0.46
N PRO A 525 14.93 -22.40 -0.87
CA PRO A 525 13.88 -22.89 -1.78
C PRO A 525 13.79 -24.43 -1.82
N ALA A 526 14.86 -25.13 -1.44
CA ALA A 526 14.90 -26.58 -1.33
C ALA A 526 14.52 -27.12 0.05
N LEU A 527 14.07 -26.28 1.00
CA LEU A 527 13.79 -26.68 2.39
C LEU A 527 12.84 -27.87 2.51
N ASP A 528 11.81 -27.95 1.66
CA ASP A 528 10.89 -29.08 1.60
C ASP A 528 11.62 -30.41 1.36
N LYS A 529 12.64 -30.43 0.48
CA LYS A 529 13.44 -31.63 0.18
C LYS A 529 14.32 -32.00 1.36
N THR A 530 14.98 -31.02 1.98
CA THR A 530 15.80 -31.19 3.18
C THR A 530 14.98 -31.81 4.31
N VAL A 531 13.79 -31.27 4.56
CA VAL A 531 12.87 -31.75 5.60
C VAL A 531 12.36 -33.16 5.31
N VAL A 532 12.04 -33.48 4.05
CA VAL A 532 11.65 -34.86 3.68
C VAL A 532 12.77 -35.86 3.99
N ALA A 533 14.04 -35.52 3.71
CA ALA A 533 15.17 -36.39 4.03
C ALA A 533 15.35 -36.54 5.55
N MET A 534 15.26 -35.45 6.32
CA MET A 534 15.34 -35.46 7.78
C MET A 534 14.22 -36.27 8.44
N ASN A 535 13.00 -36.17 7.92
CA ASN A 535 11.84 -36.93 8.40
C ASN A 535 11.96 -38.43 8.09
N ARG A 536 12.66 -38.82 7.01
CA ARG A 536 12.92 -40.23 6.68
C ARG A 536 14.05 -40.83 7.50
N ALA A 537 15.02 -40.02 7.94
CA ALA A 537 16.20 -40.49 8.67
C ALA A 537 15.87 -40.98 10.10
N GLN A 538 14.74 -40.57 10.68
CA GLN A 538 14.33 -40.92 12.04
C GLN A 538 12.80 -40.81 12.25
N GLY A 539 12.26 -41.44 13.29
CA GLY A 539 10.80 -41.51 13.55
C GLY A 539 10.28 -40.69 14.73
N VAL A 540 11.09 -39.84 15.36
CA VAL A 540 10.76 -39.08 16.57
C VAL A 540 10.31 -37.65 16.24
N PHE A 541 11.08 -36.91 15.44
CA PHE A 541 10.82 -35.51 15.09
C PHE A 541 10.19 -35.40 13.70
N GLY A 542 8.96 -34.90 13.61
CA GLY A 542 8.29 -34.59 12.35
C GLY A 542 8.45 -33.10 12.05
N PHE A 543 9.34 -32.76 11.12
CA PHE A 543 9.56 -31.38 10.68
C PHE A 543 8.51 -31.00 9.61
N GLU A 544 7.89 -29.84 9.80
CA GLU A 544 6.85 -29.30 8.92
C GLU A 544 7.24 -27.88 8.52
N PRO A 545 7.62 -27.63 7.25
CA PRO A 545 7.88 -26.28 6.79
C PRO A 545 6.62 -25.42 6.96
N VAL A 546 6.78 -24.25 7.55
CA VAL A 546 5.71 -23.27 7.72
C VAL A 546 6.14 -21.92 7.17
N GLU A 547 5.16 -21.16 6.71
CA GLU A 547 5.36 -19.79 6.28
C GLU A 547 4.73 -18.87 7.32
N LEU A 548 5.59 -18.07 7.96
CA LEU A 548 5.22 -17.01 8.88
C LEU A 548 5.89 -15.72 8.42
N SER A 549 5.53 -14.59 9.01
CA SER A 549 6.34 -13.38 8.91
C SER A 549 6.96 -13.01 10.22
N VAL A 550 8.06 -12.28 10.07
CA VAL A 550 8.72 -11.55 11.14
C VAL A 550 7.75 -10.50 11.65
N PRO A 551 7.29 -10.57 12.91
CA PRO A 551 6.55 -9.48 13.53
C PRO A 551 7.43 -8.20 13.51
N LEU A 552 6.86 -7.00 13.42
CA LEU A 552 7.64 -5.81 13.73
C LEU A 552 7.85 -5.70 15.26
N GLY A 553 8.57 -4.68 15.70
CA GLY A 553 8.95 -4.52 17.12
C GLY A 553 10.08 -5.44 17.58
N VAL A 554 10.46 -6.44 16.78
CA VAL A 554 11.50 -7.43 17.11
C VAL A 554 12.92 -6.95 16.79
N TRP A 555 13.05 -5.79 16.16
CA TRP A 555 14.34 -5.22 15.78
C TRP A 555 14.87 -4.27 16.85
N ASP A 556 16.15 -4.41 17.16
CA ASP A 556 16.95 -3.41 17.87
C ASP A 556 17.65 -2.52 16.83
N LEU A 557 17.18 -1.28 16.74
CA LEU A 557 17.64 -0.29 15.75
C LEU A 557 18.62 0.73 16.34
N ASP A 558 18.76 0.79 17.67
CA ASP A 558 19.53 1.82 18.37
C ASP A 558 20.95 1.30 18.70
N THR A 559 21.65 0.79 17.69
CA THR A 559 22.96 0.16 17.88
C THR A 559 24.09 1.13 17.56
N THR A 560 25.15 1.11 18.38
CA THR A 560 26.32 1.99 18.26
C THR A 560 27.08 1.83 16.92
N GLU A 561 26.89 0.71 16.22
CA GLU A 561 27.54 0.39 14.95
C GLU A 561 26.61 0.50 13.73
N GLY A 562 25.34 0.88 13.93
CA GLY A 562 24.36 1.08 12.83
C GLY A 562 23.88 -0.20 12.14
N THR A 563 24.29 -1.39 12.59
CA THR A 563 23.74 -2.67 12.11
C THR A 563 22.55 -3.08 12.99
N PRO A 564 21.34 -3.24 12.44
CA PRO A 564 20.18 -3.66 13.22
C PRO A 564 20.30 -5.14 13.62
N TYR A 565 19.91 -5.45 14.85
CA TYR A 565 19.87 -6.84 15.34
C TYR A 565 18.44 -7.31 15.51
N LEU A 566 18.20 -8.59 15.21
CA LEU A 566 16.99 -9.29 15.60
C LEU A 566 17.05 -9.61 17.09
N TRP A 567 16.06 -9.20 17.85
CA TRP A 567 15.96 -9.45 19.28
C TRP A 567 15.18 -10.73 19.55
N ALA A 568 15.90 -11.76 19.97
CA ALA A 568 15.40 -13.12 20.07
C ALA A 568 14.23 -13.26 21.06
N GLU A 569 14.33 -12.68 22.26
CA GLU A 569 13.25 -12.68 23.26
C GLU A 569 11.98 -12.00 22.75
N ARG A 570 12.13 -10.85 22.08
CA ARG A 570 10.98 -10.13 21.53
C ARG A 570 10.30 -10.96 20.46
N LEU A 571 11.07 -11.54 19.54
CA LEU A 571 10.55 -12.44 18.52
C LEU A 571 9.83 -13.65 19.14
N ALA A 572 10.47 -14.31 20.11
CA ALA A 572 9.91 -15.48 20.78
C ALA A 572 8.63 -15.13 21.56
N SER A 573 8.60 -13.99 22.25
CA SER A 573 7.43 -13.49 22.96
C SER A 573 6.27 -13.21 22.00
N ARG A 574 6.53 -12.57 20.85
CA ARG A 574 5.52 -12.31 19.81
C ARG A 574 4.96 -13.59 19.19
N LEU A 575 5.79 -14.62 19.05
CA LEU A 575 5.41 -15.90 18.43
C LEU A 575 4.93 -16.96 19.43
N GLN A 576 4.82 -16.66 20.73
CA GLN A 576 4.60 -17.66 21.79
C GLN A 576 3.34 -18.52 21.61
N ARG A 577 2.32 -18.02 20.90
CA ARG A 577 1.08 -18.76 20.62
C ARG A 577 1.17 -19.68 19.38
N MET A 578 2.18 -19.49 18.53
CA MET A 578 2.25 -20.20 17.25
C MET A 578 2.39 -21.69 17.29
N PRO A 579 3.19 -22.27 18.21
CA PRO A 579 3.24 -23.71 18.31
C PRO A 579 1.85 -24.33 18.53
N MET A 580 1.01 -23.69 19.35
CA MET A 580 -0.36 -24.12 19.60
C MET A 580 -1.25 -24.00 18.35
N GLU A 581 -1.20 -22.89 17.62
CA GLU A 581 -2.01 -22.64 16.42
C GLU A 581 -1.66 -23.56 15.26
N LEU A 582 -0.37 -23.81 15.06
CA LEU A 582 0.13 -24.73 14.05
C LEU A 582 -0.14 -26.19 14.43
N GLY A 583 -0.43 -26.46 15.70
CA GLY A 583 -0.63 -27.80 16.25
C GLY A 583 0.68 -28.59 16.37
N VAL A 584 1.76 -27.90 16.71
CA VAL A 584 3.12 -28.44 16.85
C VAL A 584 3.64 -28.23 18.28
N GLU A 585 4.67 -29.00 18.67
CA GLU A 585 5.29 -28.85 20.00
C GLU A 585 6.29 -27.70 20.05
N VAL A 586 6.99 -27.44 18.94
CA VAL A 586 8.06 -26.42 18.86
C VAL A 586 7.99 -25.70 17.52
N LEU A 587 8.23 -24.39 17.52
CA LEU A 587 8.53 -23.61 16.31
C LEU A 587 10.04 -23.35 16.24
N ALA A 588 10.71 -23.92 15.24
CA ALA A 588 12.10 -23.66 14.95
C ALA A 588 12.21 -22.64 13.82
N CYS A 589 12.92 -21.54 14.06
CA CYS A 589 13.13 -20.45 13.14
C CYS A 589 14.59 -20.41 12.69
N VAL A 590 14.82 -20.24 11.39
CA VAL A 590 16.14 -19.99 10.80
C VAL A 590 16.12 -18.61 10.16
N THR A 591 17.14 -17.78 10.42
CA THR A 591 17.24 -16.41 9.90
C THR A 591 18.66 -16.06 9.46
N ARG A 592 18.82 -15.08 8.56
CA ARG A 592 20.10 -14.48 8.16
C ARG A 592 20.49 -13.24 8.95
N HIS A 593 19.68 -12.84 9.91
CA HIS A 593 19.90 -11.61 10.64
C HIS A 593 20.81 -11.81 11.85
N TRP A 594 21.69 -10.84 12.10
CA TRP A 594 22.45 -10.78 13.34
C TRP A 594 21.46 -10.75 14.49
N MET A 595 21.70 -11.57 15.51
CA MET A 595 20.75 -11.78 16.60
C MET A 595 21.34 -11.35 17.94
N ARG A 596 20.51 -10.80 18.81
CA ARG A 596 20.84 -10.46 20.19
C ARG A 596 19.80 -11.00 21.16
N ASP A 597 20.19 -11.09 22.43
CA ASP A 597 19.29 -11.17 23.56
C ASP A 597 19.53 -10.02 24.53
N ASP A 598 18.92 -10.08 25.73
CA ASP A 598 19.08 -9.08 26.79
C ASP A 598 20.51 -8.99 27.35
N ASN A 599 21.35 -10.00 27.12
CA ASN A 599 22.67 -10.14 27.73
C ASN A 599 23.82 -10.14 26.69
N TRP A 600 23.57 -10.56 25.46
CA TRP A 600 24.58 -10.91 24.46
C TRP A 600 24.19 -10.44 23.04
N LEU A 601 25.22 -10.04 22.30
CA LEU A 601 25.13 -9.75 20.86
C LEU A 601 25.71 -10.92 20.05
N ASN A 602 25.39 -10.96 18.75
CA ASN A 602 25.94 -11.91 17.78
C ASN A 602 25.59 -13.38 18.02
N LEU A 603 24.44 -13.63 18.66
CA LEU A 603 23.95 -14.96 18.97
C LEU A 603 23.84 -15.85 17.72
N TYR A 604 24.32 -17.07 17.85
CA TYR A 604 24.25 -18.10 16.81
C TYR A 604 22.95 -18.91 16.90
N GLY A 605 22.53 -19.22 18.12
CA GLY A 605 21.26 -19.87 18.40
C GLY A 605 20.69 -19.33 19.72
N TRP A 606 19.37 -19.37 19.82
CA TRP A 606 18.62 -18.95 20.99
C TRP A 606 17.49 -19.95 21.23
N TRP A 607 17.29 -20.30 22.49
CA TRP A 607 16.17 -21.10 22.98
C TRP A 607 15.90 -20.68 24.42
N PRO A 608 14.64 -20.75 24.89
CA PRO A 608 14.30 -20.31 26.23
C PRO A 608 14.81 -21.28 27.31
N GLY A 609 15.03 -20.75 28.51
CA GLY A 609 15.04 -21.55 29.73
C GLY A 609 13.66 -22.18 30.00
N GLU A 610 13.62 -23.32 30.68
CA GLU A 610 12.38 -24.03 31.06
C GLU A 610 11.46 -24.40 29.88
N ARG A 611 11.95 -24.32 28.64
CA ARG A 611 11.23 -24.64 27.40
C ARG A 611 10.01 -23.75 27.11
N LYS A 612 9.98 -22.51 27.62
CA LYS A 612 8.87 -21.57 27.38
C LYS A 612 9.36 -20.15 27.03
N PRO A 613 8.85 -19.55 25.92
CA PRO A 613 7.90 -20.10 24.94
C PRO A 613 8.55 -21.14 24.02
N PRO A 614 7.85 -22.18 23.51
CA PRO A 614 8.47 -23.31 22.80
C PRO A 614 8.96 -22.96 21.38
N ILE A 615 9.99 -22.11 21.33
CA ILE A 615 10.53 -21.48 20.14
C ILE A 615 12.05 -21.61 20.20
N ILE A 616 12.63 -21.94 19.06
CA ILE A 616 14.07 -22.01 18.86
C ILE A 616 14.39 -21.08 17.70
N ILE A 617 15.37 -20.21 17.84
CA ILE A 617 15.79 -19.29 16.78
C ILE A 617 17.26 -19.55 16.49
N TYR A 618 17.59 -19.66 15.21
CA TYR A 618 18.94 -19.90 14.76
C TYR A 618 19.34 -18.91 13.68
N SER A 619 20.51 -18.30 13.83
CA SER A 619 21.01 -17.27 12.92
C SER A 619 22.19 -17.79 12.09
N ILE A 620 22.03 -17.73 10.76
CA ILE A 620 23.11 -17.95 9.79
C ILE A 620 23.81 -16.65 9.37
N ALA A 621 23.61 -15.54 10.10
CA ALA A 621 24.36 -14.30 9.84
C ALA A 621 25.87 -14.57 9.88
N GLY A 622 26.63 -13.93 9.00
CA GLY A 622 28.08 -14.11 8.88
C GLY A 622 28.53 -15.32 8.04
N PHE A 623 27.63 -16.20 7.58
CA PHE A 623 27.94 -17.28 6.64
C PHE A 623 27.64 -16.89 5.18
N GLU A 624 28.24 -15.79 4.72
CA GLU A 624 28.00 -15.25 3.37
C GLU A 624 28.42 -16.20 2.24
N GLN A 625 29.15 -17.28 2.53
CA GLN A 625 29.53 -18.30 1.56
C GLN A 625 28.47 -19.40 1.38
N MET A 626 27.43 -19.42 2.22
CA MET A 626 26.37 -20.43 2.17
C MET A 626 25.51 -20.27 0.90
N ALA A 627 25.39 -21.35 0.13
CA ALA A 627 24.50 -21.40 -1.01
C ALA A 627 23.02 -21.51 -0.56
N PRO A 628 22.05 -21.04 -1.35
CA PRO A 628 20.61 -21.19 -1.04
C PRO A 628 20.13 -22.64 -0.97
N GLU A 629 20.83 -23.56 -1.65
CA GLU A 629 20.53 -24.99 -1.68
C GLU A 629 21.80 -25.81 -1.95
N GLY A 630 21.72 -27.11 -1.71
CA GLY A 630 22.82 -28.06 -1.94
C GLY A 630 23.22 -28.80 -0.67
N PRO A 631 24.13 -29.78 -0.78
CA PRO A 631 24.45 -30.71 0.31
C PRO A 631 25.06 -30.03 1.53
N ASP A 632 25.85 -28.96 1.34
CA ASP A 632 26.39 -28.16 2.45
C ASP A 632 25.29 -27.40 3.18
N THR A 633 24.33 -26.83 2.44
CA THR A 633 23.18 -26.10 2.99
C THR A 633 22.24 -27.02 3.75
N ASP A 634 21.92 -28.18 3.17
CA ASP A 634 21.10 -29.21 3.79
C ASP A 634 21.72 -29.68 5.12
N ARG A 635 23.04 -29.89 5.13
CA ARG A 635 23.79 -30.28 6.32
C ARG A 635 23.83 -29.16 7.37
N ALA A 636 24.05 -27.92 6.97
CA ALA A 636 24.04 -26.77 7.87
C ALA A 636 22.67 -26.61 8.57
N LEU A 637 21.57 -26.75 7.83
CA LEU A 637 20.21 -26.72 8.38
C LEU A 637 19.95 -27.87 9.37
N ALA A 638 20.37 -29.08 9.02
CA ALA A 638 20.25 -30.23 9.91
C ALA A 638 21.05 -30.05 11.21
N ASN A 639 22.31 -29.59 11.11
CA ASN A 639 23.18 -29.32 12.25
C ASN A 639 22.59 -28.23 13.15
N ALA A 640 22.13 -27.12 12.57
CA ALA A 640 21.48 -26.02 13.28
C ALA A 640 20.27 -26.49 14.10
N LEU A 641 19.41 -27.30 13.49
CA LEU A 641 18.24 -27.87 14.15
C LEU A 641 18.62 -28.84 15.27
N VAL A 642 19.67 -29.65 15.08
CA VAL A 642 20.18 -30.52 16.14
C VAL A 642 20.72 -29.71 17.31
N THR A 643 21.49 -28.65 17.07
CA THR A 643 21.98 -27.72 18.12
C THR A 643 20.82 -27.18 18.94
N GLY A 644 19.83 -26.56 18.27
CA GLY A 644 18.70 -25.95 18.95
C GLY A 644 17.84 -26.96 19.72
N LEU A 645 17.55 -28.12 19.13
CA LEU A 645 16.76 -29.17 19.80
C LEU A 645 17.51 -29.83 20.96
N ALA A 646 18.83 -30.00 20.84
CA ALA A 646 19.67 -30.50 21.92
C ALA A 646 19.71 -29.52 23.09
N GLY A 647 19.85 -28.22 22.82
CA GLY A 647 19.80 -27.16 23.83
C GLY A 647 18.42 -27.08 24.50
N PHE A 648 17.35 -26.99 23.72
CA PHE A 648 15.97 -26.87 24.20
C PHE A 648 15.49 -28.08 25.03
N TYR A 649 15.63 -29.31 24.50
CA TYR A 649 15.23 -30.50 25.26
C TYR A 649 16.25 -30.88 26.34
N GLY A 650 17.52 -30.54 26.16
CA GLY A 650 18.59 -30.82 27.12
C GLY A 650 18.64 -29.86 28.30
N ASP A 651 18.07 -28.67 28.14
CA ASP A 651 18.24 -27.53 29.04
C ASP A 651 19.75 -27.27 29.23
N MET A 652 20.44 -27.05 28.11
CA MET A 652 21.89 -26.85 28.06
C MET A 652 22.25 -25.70 27.13
N ASP A 653 23.21 -24.89 27.56
CA ASP A 653 23.84 -23.86 26.73
C ASP A 653 25.00 -24.42 25.91
N SER A 654 25.44 -23.63 24.93
CA SER A 654 26.67 -23.90 24.17
C SER A 654 27.91 -23.83 25.06
N HIS A 655 28.97 -24.55 24.69
CA HIS A 655 30.22 -24.61 25.44
C HIS A 655 31.44 -24.17 24.61
N GLU A 656 32.38 -23.45 25.23
CA GLU A 656 33.60 -23.00 24.56
C GLU A 656 34.71 -24.07 24.52
N GLY A 657 34.76 -24.95 25.53
CA GLY A 657 35.77 -26.02 25.64
C GLY A 657 35.23 -27.38 25.23
N GLY A 658 36.04 -28.22 24.57
CA GLY A 658 35.62 -29.55 24.10
C GLY A 658 35.92 -29.77 22.60
N ALA A 659 35.24 -30.74 21.99
CA ALA A 659 35.42 -31.03 20.57
C ALA A 659 34.65 -30.00 19.73
N GLN A 660 35.34 -29.33 18.78
CA GLN A 660 34.74 -28.28 17.96
C GLN A 660 33.71 -28.79 16.93
N ASP A 661 33.71 -30.10 16.66
CA ASP A 661 32.69 -30.79 15.87
C ASP A 661 31.45 -31.21 16.69
N CYS A 662 31.35 -30.79 17.95
CA CYS A 662 30.13 -30.94 18.75
C CYS A 662 29.05 -29.95 18.32
N PRO A 663 27.78 -30.36 18.16
CA PRO A 663 26.69 -29.45 17.84
C PRO A 663 26.48 -28.32 18.87
N LEU A 664 26.90 -28.51 20.12
CA LEU A 664 26.80 -27.51 21.20
C LEU A 664 28.11 -26.73 21.42
N ALA A 665 29.12 -26.90 20.57
CA ALA A 665 30.32 -26.08 20.64
C ALA A 665 30.01 -24.63 20.21
N SER A 666 30.54 -23.65 20.94
CA SER A 666 30.45 -22.23 20.59
C SER A 666 31.14 -21.97 19.25
N ASN A 667 30.49 -21.21 18.36
CA ASN A 667 31.04 -20.75 17.08
C ASN A 667 31.11 -19.21 17.03
N GLU A 668 31.75 -18.60 18.02
CA GLU A 668 31.94 -17.15 18.12
C GLU A 668 32.59 -16.52 16.89
N LYS A 669 33.49 -17.27 16.23
CA LYS A 669 34.22 -16.80 15.04
C LYS A 669 33.43 -16.93 13.74
N ARG A 670 32.21 -17.47 13.78
CA ARG A 670 31.39 -17.77 12.60
C ARG A 670 32.19 -18.55 11.53
N ASP A 671 32.91 -19.60 11.95
CA ASP A 671 33.61 -20.48 11.02
C ASP A 671 32.60 -21.33 10.24
N PHE A 672 32.50 -21.08 8.93
CA PHE A 672 31.61 -21.79 8.03
C PHE A 672 31.86 -23.31 8.05
N LYS A 673 33.12 -23.75 8.20
CA LYS A 673 33.48 -25.19 8.22
C LYS A 673 32.88 -25.93 9.40
N GLN A 674 32.66 -25.25 10.53
CA GLN A 674 32.05 -25.85 11.70
C GLN A 674 30.56 -26.11 11.49
N VAL A 675 29.89 -25.25 10.70
CA VAL A 675 28.45 -25.35 10.41
C VAL A 675 28.17 -26.42 9.36
N VAL A 676 28.96 -26.46 8.28
CA VAL A 676 28.82 -27.46 7.21
C VAL A 676 29.61 -28.73 7.49
N GLY A 677 30.32 -28.84 8.61
CA GLY A 677 31.10 -30.02 8.96
C GLY A 677 30.21 -31.19 9.39
N GLN A 678 30.75 -32.41 9.30
CA GLN A 678 30.13 -33.58 9.93
C GLN A 678 30.27 -33.46 11.45
N GLN A 679 29.16 -33.24 12.15
CA GLN A 679 29.17 -33.04 13.61
C GLN A 679 28.86 -34.34 14.38
N LYS A 680 29.30 -34.40 15.64
CA LYS A 680 29.01 -35.47 16.61
C LYS A 680 29.07 -34.94 18.04
N PHE A 681 28.14 -35.36 18.91
CA PHE A 681 28.22 -34.99 20.33
C PHE A 681 29.50 -35.53 20.98
N ASP A 682 30.19 -34.68 21.73
CA ASP A 682 31.34 -35.09 22.51
C ASP A 682 30.93 -35.96 23.73
N ALA A 683 31.93 -36.48 24.45
CA ALA A 683 31.70 -37.41 25.55
C ALA A 683 30.88 -36.78 26.70
N GLU A 684 31.13 -35.52 27.01
CA GLU A 684 30.45 -34.79 28.09
C GLU A 684 28.99 -34.48 27.73
N CYS A 685 28.75 -33.93 26.53
CA CYS A 685 27.42 -33.67 26.01
C CYS A 685 26.60 -34.96 25.90
N ARG A 686 27.20 -36.05 25.40
CA ARG A 686 26.54 -37.36 25.32
C ARG A 686 26.16 -37.90 26.69
N LYS A 687 27.03 -37.76 27.69
CA LYS A 687 26.78 -38.21 29.07
C LYS A 687 25.60 -37.44 29.71
N LYS A 688 25.47 -36.15 29.42
CA LYS A 688 24.38 -35.29 29.94
C LYS A 688 23.06 -35.49 29.18
N LEU A 689 23.10 -35.54 27.85
CA LEU A 689 21.90 -35.56 27.00
C LEU A 689 21.25 -36.93 26.90
N LYS A 690 22.03 -38.01 26.74
CA LYS A 690 21.48 -39.35 26.52
C LYS A 690 20.47 -39.80 27.59
N PRO A 691 20.73 -39.66 28.90
CA PRO A 691 19.75 -40.04 29.92
C PRO A 691 18.54 -39.10 29.98
N LYS A 692 18.69 -37.80 29.66
CA LYS A 692 17.59 -36.82 29.66
C LYS A 692 16.65 -36.98 28.46
N LEU A 693 17.18 -37.25 27.27
CA LEU A 693 16.43 -37.20 26.01
C LEU A 693 15.91 -38.57 25.53
N GLY A 694 16.48 -39.68 25.99
CA GLY A 694 16.04 -41.02 25.61
C GLY A 694 16.01 -41.23 24.09
N ALA A 695 14.84 -41.58 23.54
CA ALA A 695 14.65 -41.79 22.10
C ALA A 695 14.96 -40.54 21.25
N LYS A 696 14.73 -39.33 21.79
CA LYS A 696 15.08 -38.07 21.11
C LYS A 696 16.58 -37.97 20.85
N PHE A 697 17.43 -38.49 21.75
CA PHE A 697 18.88 -38.44 21.56
C PHE A 697 19.32 -39.27 20.34
N ALA A 698 18.77 -40.47 20.18
CA ALA A 698 19.07 -41.31 19.01
C ALA A 698 18.61 -40.67 17.70
N ALA A 699 17.46 -39.97 17.71
CA ALA A 699 16.98 -39.21 16.57
C ALA A 699 17.91 -38.03 16.22
N LEU A 700 18.41 -37.28 17.22
CA LEU A 700 19.41 -36.23 16.99
C LEU A 700 20.70 -36.79 16.37
N GLU A 701 21.20 -37.94 16.86
CA GLU A 701 22.38 -38.60 16.26
C GLU A 701 22.13 -39.08 14.81
N ALA A 702 20.91 -39.45 14.46
CA ALA A 702 20.53 -39.82 13.09
C ALA A 702 20.46 -38.60 12.17
N LEU A 703 19.90 -37.48 12.65
CA LEU A 703 19.81 -36.23 11.89
C LEU A 703 21.19 -35.71 11.47
N LEU A 704 22.19 -35.76 12.36
CA LEU A 704 23.57 -35.37 12.04
C LEU A 704 24.20 -36.20 10.91
N LYS A 705 23.69 -37.40 10.63
CA LYS A 705 24.21 -38.31 9.60
C LYS A 705 23.43 -38.27 8.28
N THR A 706 22.36 -37.47 8.21
CA THR A 706 21.44 -37.43 7.05
C THR A 706 22.16 -36.98 5.78
N PHE A 707 23.06 -36.01 5.91
CA PHE A 707 23.77 -35.38 4.80
C PHE A 707 25.29 -35.55 4.99
N PRO A 708 25.89 -36.66 4.53
CA PRO A 708 27.32 -36.93 4.73
C PRO A 708 28.20 -36.01 3.87
N VAL A 709 29.42 -35.73 4.34
CA VAL A 709 30.41 -34.95 3.58
C VAL A 709 30.89 -35.79 2.39
N GLU A 710 30.74 -35.29 1.17
CA GLU A 710 31.30 -35.93 -0.03
C GLU A 710 32.83 -35.95 0.10
N ARG A 711 33.43 -37.11 -0.14
CA ARG A 711 34.88 -37.33 0.02
C ARG A 711 35.67 -36.91 -1.19
#